data_AF-A0A321LPZ1-F1
#
_entry.id   AF-A0A321LPZ1-F1
#
_cell.length_a   1.000
_cell.length_b   1.000
_cell.length_c   1.000
_cell.angle_alpha   90.00
_cell.angle_beta   90.00
_cell.angle_gamma   90.00
#
_symmetry.space_group_name_H-M   'P 1'
#
loop_
_entity.id
_entity.type
_entity.pdbx_description
1 polymer ?
#
loop_
_entity_poly.entity_id
_entity_poly.type
_entity_poly.pdbx_seq_one_letter_code
_entity_poly.pdbx_strand_id
1 'polypeptide(L)'
;MPDISKRLDKAEKYLQKGKPEAALEEYLAALEEDPKNEVVRQTAADLCIAAGRNSEAATLLGYLFDEQRNDPTGIVTYKKLVKVSTPSPLQTFHYANLLVRKDKREALEAYQIALQGFERLRQEKNALAAAKCIVELSPTSANLQRAGEKAASLGEGNTAALNFLKLGLLQEENSPGSGFEWFAKAYNQDPADLDAIFLFARGLFARNAVDECIAVLDRAVTNLESTPEMRELYARALMAARRPADAEPYAWELLENDPQHVDEIASLVGVYLDIADTKGALALARRLEQHESKANRRREFISTMSEMTDKRSPSIEFLHYLVELFNSANRENDYCRTLLKLFQLYYAAGQYTRAGEALDRAAEVDPYETGHNRRLEMLRGKIDPNQFNRIANRFQAVASSVAAPASESGVQESEPTVLEDFILQAEIYLQYGMRSKAVERLERVRKLFPNEEEKNEKLMQLYVAAGLMAAKENPATAKAAAPPGNSSAPAKTPAVTAPLPAAAAHDENAVDNFARVTEITRSIYRQANVKSVLFTSVNEIGRHFNASRCVAGLCTLGKPPSAALEYCAPGVKQSDVMAIVKLIGLSQQLAVNGPVSISDAPNATELTPVREYVQSLSIESLLAVPLFDGGEQAGILILEQTTPRQWRHTDIVVMKTIADQMVLAVSNARLRSLMKTLAVTDEKSGLLKRSSYLDVLLSEVKRSLQQQTPLTLMLLHFGKASALTKEVGESNVENMMQQIGQNLCSHIRQNDVAVRYDLTSIALLLSDTNAKNAFLVVDKMRKVIGSTKVPGSDRIAPMTVGIAEAVLRPQFDAVDIVTEAINRVENALEVAKAEGGNKAHSLAANLQPVA
;
A
#
# COMPACT_ATOMS: atom_id res chain seq x y z
N MET A 1 45.96 -76.75 -27.99
CA MET A 1 45.48 -75.36 -27.87
C MET A 1 46.72 -74.49 -27.83
N PRO A 2 46.94 -73.60 -28.81
CA PRO A 2 47.98 -72.58 -28.68
C PRO A 2 47.73 -71.83 -27.38
N ASP A 3 48.77 -71.72 -26.58
CA ASP A 3 48.73 -71.04 -25.30
C ASP A 3 48.57 -69.55 -25.63
N ILE A 4 47.44 -68.92 -25.29
CA ILE A 4 47.17 -67.50 -25.55
C ILE A 4 48.37 -66.64 -25.08
N SER A 5 48.97 -67.03 -23.95
CA SER A 5 50.23 -66.45 -23.43
C SER A 5 51.37 -66.47 -24.45
N LYS A 6 51.57 -67.58 -25.17
CA LYS A 6 52.60 -67.69 -26.22
C LYS A 6 52.32 -66.82 -27.44
N ARG A 7 51.04 -66.58 -27.77
CA ARG A 7 50.66 -65.65 -28.85
C ARG A 7 50.92 -64.20 -28.44
N LEU A 8 50.58 -63.82 -27.21
CA LEU A 8 50.87 -62.49 -26.67
C LEU A 8 52.38 -62.22 -26.58
N ASP A 9 53.18 -63.17 -26.07
CA ASP A 9 54.64 -63.08 -26.05
C ASP A 9 55.25 -62.87 -27.45
N LYS A 10 54.65 -63.53 -28.46
CA LYS A 10 55.09 -63.42 -29.85
C LYS A 10 54.71 -62.06 -30.45
N ALA A 11 53.52 -61.56 -30.15
CA ALA A 11 53.06 -60.23 -30.54
C ALA A 11 53.96 -59.13 -29.95
N GLU A 12 54.31 -59.21 -28.66
CA GLU A 12 55.21 -58.26 -28.00
C GLU A 12 56.63 -58.27 -28.60
N LYS A 13 57.16 -59.46 -28.92
CA LYS A 13 58.45 -59.58 -29.63
C LYS A 13 58.42 -58.95 -31.02
N TYR A 14 57.29 -58.98 -31.72
CA TYR A 14 57.15 -58.29 -33.01
C TYR A 14 57.09 -56.77 -32.85
N LEU A 15 56.45 -56.26 -31.80
CA LEU A 15 56.48 -54.83 -31.46
C LEU A 15 57.90 -54.35 -31.14
N GLN A 16 58.66 -55.09 -30.32
CA GLN A 16 60.07 -54.77 -30.01
C GLN A 16 60.97 -54.76 -31.26
N LYS A 17 60.62 -55.55 -32.27
CA LYS A 17 61.34 -55.62 -33.55
C LYS A 17 60.86 -54.61 -34.59
N GLY A 18 59.95 -53.69 -34.22
CA GLY A 18 59.42 -52.68 -35.14
C GLY A 18 58.54 -53.25 -36.25
N LYS A 19 57.88 -54.40 -36.03
CA LYS A 19 56.98 -55.07 -36.99
C LYS A 19 55.51 -55.00 -36.51
N PRO A 20 54.85 -53.83 -36.57
CA PRO A 20 53.52 -53.64 -36.00
C PRO A 20 52.41 -54.44 -36.69
N GLU A 21 52.50 -54.67 -38.01
CA GLU A 21 51.53 -55.49 -38.74
C GLU A 21 51.56 -56.96 -38.32
N ALA A 22 52.76 -57.53 -38.15
CA ALA A 22 52.92 -58.90 -37.67
C ALA A 22 52.48 -59.07 -36.21
N ALA A 23 52.65 -58.02 -35.39
CA ALA A 23 52.12 -58.01 -34.03
C ALA A 23 50.58 -57.94 -34.01
N LEU A 24 49.99 -57.14 -34.90
CA LEU A 24 48.54 -57.00 -35.03
C LEU A 24 47.86 -58.33 -35.36
N GLU A 25 48.36 -59.09 -36.34
CA GLU A 25 47.81 -60.40 -36.70
C GLU A 25 47.82 -61.40 -35.53
N GLU A 26 48.87 -61.40 -34.71
CA GLU A 26 48.95 -62.26 -33.52
C GLU A 26 47.98 -61.82 -32.42
N TYR A 27 47.75 -60.50 -32.24
CA TYR A 27 46.74 -59.99 -31.31
C TYR A 27 45.31 -60.27 -31.79
N LEU A 28 45.02 -60.14 -33.09
CA LEU A 28 43.72 -60.52 -33.67
C LEU A 28 43.45 -62.01 -33.49
N ALA A 29 44.44 -62.85 -33.76
CA ALA A 29 44.36 -64.29 -33.58
C ALA A 29 44.23 -64.69 -32.09
N ALA A 30 44.76 -63.89 -31.15
CA ALA A 30 44.52 -64.07 -29.72
C ALA A 30 43.08 -63.71 -29.32
N LEU A 31 42.45 -62.72 -29.97
CA LEU A 31 41.05 -62.34 -29.74
C LEU A 31 40.04 -63.34 -30.31
N GLU A 32 40.42 -64.14 -31.32
CA GLU A 32 39.60 -65.27 -31.78
C GLU A 32 39.52 -66.37 -30.71
N GLU A 33 40.58 -66.55 -29.92
CA GLU A 33 40.66 -67.56 -28.86
C GLU A 33 40.11 -67.05 -27.52
N ASP A 34 40.30 -65.76 -27.20
CA ASP A 34 39.70 -65.08 -26.04
C ASP A 34 39.01 -63.76 -26.44
N PRO A 35 37.74 -63.83 -26.88
CA PRO A 35 36.99 -62.65 -27.30
C PRO A 35 36.63 -61.70 -26.15
N LYS A 36 36.92 -61.98 -24.88
CA LYS A 36 36.58 -61.05 -23.78
C LYS A 36 37.77 -60.26 -23.26
N ASN A 37 38.96 -60.49 -23.80
CA ASN A 37 40.17 -59.83 -23.34
C ASN A 37 40.22 -58.35 -23.75
N GLU A 38 39.81 -57.46 -22.84
CA GLU A 38 39.76 -56.01 -23.08
C GLU A 38 41.14 -55.40 -23.36
N VAL A 39 42.17 -55.86 -22.66
CA VAL A 39 43.54 -55.32 -22.82
C VAL A 39 44.09 -55.65 -24.21
N VAL A 40 43.95 -56.91 -24.63
CA VAL A 40 44.36 -57.37 -25.95
C VAL A 40 43.55 -56.69 -27.06
N ARG A 41 42.25 -56.46 -26.82
CA ARG A 41 41.40 -55.74 -27.75
C ARG A 41 41.81 -54.28 -27.92
N GLN A 42 42.17 -53.63 -26.82
CA GLN A 42 42.65 -52.24 -26.84
C GLN A 42 43.98 -52.11 -27.59
N THR A 43 44.93 -53.01 -27.35
CA THR A 43 46.22 -53.00 -28.07
C THR A 43 46.05 -53.32 -29.56
N ALA A 44 45.20 -54.29 -29.91
CA ALA A 44 44.86 -54.59 -31.30
C ALA A 44 44.21 -53.38 -31.99
N ALA A 45 43.28 -52.69 -31.33
CA ALA A 45 42.64 -51.50 -31.86
C ALA A 45 43.62 -50.35 -32.11
N ASP A 46 44.54 -50.09 -31.18
CA ASP A 46 45.55 -49.04 -31.33
C ASP A 46 46.52 -49.35 -32.48
N LEU A 47 46.89 -50.62 -32.69
CA LEU A 47 47.69 -51.06 -33.83
C LEU A 47 46.93 -50.95 -35.17
N CYS A 48 45.64 -51.27 -35.20
CA CYS A 48 44.80 -51.05 -36.39
C CYS A 48 44.74 -49.57 -36.80
N ILE A 49 44.61 -48.66 -35.83
CA ILE A 49 44.65 -47.21 -36.09
C ILE A 49 46.00 -46.80 -36.68
N ALA A 50 47.11 -47.26 -36.07
CA ALA A 50 48.46 -46.95 -36.55
C ALA A 50 48.74 -47.48 -37.97
N ALA A 51 48.12 -48.61 -38.32
CA ALA A 51 48.21 -49.23 -39.65
C ALA A 51 47.21 -48.68 -40.68
N GLY A 52 46.35 -47.72 -40.31
CA GLY A 52 45.30 -47.19 -41.19
C GLY A 52 44.14 -48.16 -41.49
N ARG A 53 44.03 -49.29 -40.78
CA ARG A 53 42.95 -50.29 -40.89
C ARG A 53 41.71 -49.83 -40.11
N ASN A 54 41.12 -48.74 -40.57
CA ASN A 54 40.05 -48.03 -39.85
C ASN A 54 38.78 -48.87 -39.63
N SER A 55 38.39 -49.71 -40.59
CA SER A 55 37.20 -50.59 -40.46
C SER A 55 37.33 -51.61 -39.33
N GLU A 56 38.51 -52.20 -39.19
CA GLU A 56 38.80 -53.19 -38.15
C GLU A 56 38.99 -52.54 -36.78
N ALA A 57 39.70 -51.41 -36.72
CA ALA A 57 39.78 -50.59 -35.52
C ALA A 57 38.39 -50.19 -35.02
N ALA A 58 37.48 -49.79 -35.92
CA ALA A 58 36.11 -49.44 -35.56
C ALA A 58 35.32 -50.60 -34.95
N THR A 59 35.52 -51.82 -35.46
CA THR A 59 34.84 -53.03 -34.96
C THR A 59 35.33 -53.39 -33.55
N LEU A 60 36.65 -53.38 -33.35
CA LEU A 60 37.27 -53.67 -32.06
C LEU A 60 36.91 -52.61 -30.99
N LEU A 61 36.99 -51.33 -31.34
CA LEU A 61 36.64 -50.24 -30.43
C LEU A 61 35.15 -50.17 -30.12
N GLY A 62 34.29 -50.50 -31.09
CA GLY A 62 32.84 -50.57 -30.90
C GLY A 62 32.48 -51.62 -29.85
N TYR A 63 32.99 -52.85 -30.01
CA TYR A 63 32.78 -53.91 -29.03
C TYR A 63 33.33 -53.54 -27.65
N LEU A 64 34.56 -53.01 -27.60
CA LEU A 64 35.19 -52.60 -26.34
C LEU A 64 34.35 -51.54 -25.61
N PHE A 65 33.82 -50.57 -26.35
CA PHE A 65 32.97 -49.54 -25.77
C PHE A 65 31.64 -50.10 -25.24
N ASP A 66 31.02 -51.04 -25.95
CA ASP A 66 29.74 -51.64 -25.53
C ASP A 66 29.88 -52.42 -24.20
N GLU A 67 31.02 -53.10 -23.98
CA GLU A 67 31.34 -53.72 -22.69
C GLU A 67 31.61 -52.68 -21.58
N GLN A 68 32.27 -51.57 -21.93
CA GLN A 68 32.61 -50.48 -21.02
C GLN A 68 31.49 -49.43 -20.82
N ARG A 69 30.24 -49.72 -21.22
CA ARG A 69 29.13 -48.74 -21.21
C ARG A 69 28.79 -48.12 -19.85
N ASN A 70 29.23 -48.74 -18.74
CA ASN A 70 29.04 -48.25 -17.37
C ASN A 70 30.36 -47.88 -16.68
N ASP A 71 31.49 -47.95 -17.39
CA ASP A 71 32.82 -47.65 -16.87
C ASP A 71 33.31 -46.29 -17.42
N PRO A 72 33.81 -45.36 -16.56
CA PRO A 72 34.47 -44.13 -17.00
C PRO A 72 35.57 -44.32 -18.05
N THR A 73 36.24 -45.49 -18.11
CA THR A 73 37.25 -45.80 -19.15
C THR A 73 36.66 -45.76 -20.56
N GLY A 74 35.36 -46.06 -20.71
CA GLY A 74 34.62 -46.03 -21.96
C GLY A 74 34.60 -44.64 -22.64
N ILE A 75 34.76 -43.54 -21.88
CA ILE A 75 34.84 -42.18 -22.46
C ILE A 75 36.03 -42.07 -23.43
N VAL A 76 37.18 -42.64 -23.06
CA VAL A 76 38.39 -42.60 -23.90
C VAL A 76 38.21 -43.50 -25.12
N THR A 77 37.64 -44.69 -24.92
CA THR A 77 37.34 -45.66 -25.99
C THR A 77 36.39 -45.07 -27.03
N TYR A 78 35.34 -44.36 -26.60
CA TYR A 78 34.41 -43.67 -27.49
C TYR A 78 35.09 -42.55 -28.29
N LYS A 79 35.93 -41.72 -27.64
CA LYS A 79 36.68 -40.64 -28.34
C LYS A 79 37.65 -41.20 -29.39
N LYS A 80 38.20 -42.39 -29.19
CA LYS A 80 38.99 -43.10 -30.21
C LYS A 80 38.09 -43.60 -31.34
N LEU A 81 36.94 -44.20 -31.03
CA LEU A 81 35.99 -44.72 -32.02
C LEU A 81 35.52 -43.63 -33.00
N VAL A 82 35.16 -42.44 -32.49
CA VAL A 82 34.71 -41.27 -33.29
C VAL A 82 35.74 -40.84 -34.34
N LYS A 83 37.05 -41.02 -34.09
CA LYS A 83 38.11 -40.64 -35.04
C LYS A 83 38.21 -41.56 -36.25
N VAL A 84 37.68 -42.77 -36.13
CA VAL A 84 37.93 -43.87 -37.06
C VAL A 84 36.64 -44.27 -37.78
N SER A 85 35.50 -44.14 -37.12
CA SER A 85 34.17 -44.40 -37.70
C SER A 85 33.10 -43.48 -37.08
N THR A 86 31.90 -43.53 -37.65
CA THR A 86 30.71 -42.92 -37.06
C THR A 86 30.09 -43.91 -36.05
N PRO A 87 30.09 -43.63 -34.73
CA PRO A 87 29.49 -44.51 -33.74
C PRO A 87 27.98 -44.67 -33.95
N SER A 88 27.43 -45.77 -33.45
CA SER A 88 25.97 -45.96 -33.51
C SER A 88 25.23 -44.96 -32.59
N PRO A 89 23.95 -44.67 -32.86
CA PRO A 89 23.14 -43.83 -31.97
C PRO A 89 23.07 -44.38 -30.54
N LEU A 90 23.05 -45.70 -30.36
CA LEU A 90 23.04 -46.35 -29.05
C LEU A 90 24.37 -46.17 -28.31
N GLN A 91 25.49 -46.29 -29.00
CA GLN A 91 26.81 -46.03 -28.43
C GLN A 91 26.96 -44.57 -28.00
N THR A 92 26.44 -43.66 -28.82
CA THR A 92 26.42 -42.21 -28.52
C THR A 92 25.55 -41.90 -27.29
N PHE A 93 24.43 -42.59 -27.12
CA PHE A 93 23.59 -42.48 -25.93
C PHE A 93 24.30 -42.98 -24.66
N HIS A 94 24.96 -44.14 -24.72
CA HIS A 94 25.74 -44.66 -23.58
C HIS A 94 26.93 -43.74 -23.24
N TYR A 95 27.58 -43.16 -24.23
CA TYR A 95 28.63 -42.17 -24.03
C TYR A 95 28.12 -40.94 -23.29
N ALA A 96 26.94 -40.44 -23.67
CA ALA A 96 26.29 -39.34 -22.98
C ALA A 96 26.02 -39.66 -21.49
N ASN A 97 25.54 -40.88 -21.17
CA ASN A 97 25.33 -41.33 -19.78
C ASN A 97 26.62 -41.26 -18.93
N LEU A 98 27.77 -41.65 -19.50
CA LEU A 98 29.06 -41.59 -18.81
C LEU A 98 29.51 -40.14 -18.56
N LEU A 99 29.13 -39.21 -19.44
CA LEU A 99 29.50 -37.80 -19.32
C LEU A 99 28.64 -37.01 -18.33
N VAL A 100 27.43 -37.43 -17.99
CA VAL A 100 26.48 -36.66 -17.15
C VAL A 100 27.12 -36.10 -15.88
N ARG A 101 27.99 -36.87 -15.21
CA ARG A 101 28.68 -36.47 -13.98
C ARG A 101 29.92 -35.61 -14.21
N LYS A 102 30.54 -35.71 -15.39
CA LYS A 102 31.83 -35.09 -15.72
C LYS A 102 31.67 -33.78 -16.47
N ASP A 103 30.88 -33.77 -17.53
CA ASP A 103 30.59 -32.60 -18.36
C ASP A 103 29.16 -32.67 -18.87
N LYS A 104 28.28 -31.89 -18.23
CA LYS A 104 26.84 -31.84 -18.56
C LYS A 104 26.58 -31.25 -19.95
N ARG A 105 27.44 -30.36 -20.44
CA ARG A 105 27.27 -29.72 -21.75
C ARG A 105 27.62 -30.70 -22.86
N GLU A 106 28.76 -31.38 -22.73
CA GLU A 106 29.17 -32.44 -23.67
C GLU A 106 28.15 -33.60 -23.65
N ALA A 107 27.63 -33.96 -22.47
CA ALA A 107 26.57 -34.97 -22.34
C ALA A 107 25.29 -34.58 -23.09
N LEU A 108 24.84 -33.32 -22.96
CA LEU A 108 23.65 -32.81 -23.63
C LEU A 108 23.80 -32.83 -25.16
N GLU A 109 24.95 -32.38 -25.68
CA GLU A 109 25.24 -32.44 -27.11
C GLU A 109 25.24 -33.89 -27.63
N ALA A 110 25.85 -34.82 -26.88
CA ALA A 110 25.83 -36.24 -27.21
C ALA A 110 24.41 -36.84 -27.20
N TYR A 111 23.57 -36.53 -26.22
CA TYR A 111 22.17 -36.99 -26.23
C TYR A 111 21.38 -36.44 -27.42
N GLN A 112 21.61 -35.19 -27.84
CA GLN A 112 20.95 -34.61 -29.01
C GLN A 112 21.34 -35.33 -30.31
N ILE A 113 22.63 -35.69 -30.46
CA ILE A 113 23.11 -36.49 -31.59
C ILE A 113 22.48 -37.87 -31.58
N ALA A 114 22.45 -38.53 -30.41
CA ALA A 114 21.82 -39.84 -30.26
C ALA A 114 20.32 -39.80 -30.61
N LEU A 115 19.59 -38.78 -30.13
CA LEU A 115 18.18 -38.57 -30.44
C LEU A 115 17.92 -38.49 -31.94
N GLN A 116 18.65 -37.63 -32.66
CA GLN A 116 18.53 -37.50 -34.12
C GLN A 116 18.84 -38.83 -34.84
N GLY A 117 19.83 -39.57 -34.35
CA GLY A 117 20.18 -40.89 -34.85
C GLY A 117 19.04 -41.90 -34.67
N PHE A 118 18.42 -41.94 -33.49
CA PHE A 118 17.27 -42.82 -33.23
C PHE A 118 16.04 -42.46 -34.07
N GLU A 119 15.77 -41.16 -34.28
CA GLU A 119 14.67 -40.69 -35.13
C GLU A 119 14.85 -41.10 -36.59
N ARG A 120 16.07 -40.97 -37.14
CA ARG A 120 16.38 -41.44 -38.51
C ARG A 120 16.17 -42.95 -38.68
N LEU A 121 16.48 -43.72 -37.64
CA LEU A 121 16.30 -45.17 -37.61
C LEU A 121 14.88 -45.61 -37.20
N ARG A 122 13.96 -44.66 -36.96
CA ARG A 122 12.60 -44.92 -36.43
C ARG A 122 12.58 -45.74 -35.14
N GLN A 123 13.60 -45.62 -34.31
CA GLN A 123 13.70 -46.27 -33.00
C GLN A 123 13.03 -45.40 -31.93
N GLU A 124 11.70 -45.30 -31.98
CA GLU A 124 10.95 -44.32 -31.18
C GLU A 124 11.16 -44.46 -29.66
N LYS A 125 11.24 -45.69 -29.13
CA LYS A 125 11.49 -45.91 -27.70
C LYS A 125 12.85 -45.38 -27.23
N ASN A 126 13.89 -45.58 -28.04
CA ASN A 126 15.23 -45.09 -27.74
C ASN A 126 15.30 -43.57 -27.91
N ALA A 127 14.61 -43.03 -28.92
CA ALA A 127 14.46 -41.59 -29.09
C ALA A 127 13.77 -40.96 -27.88
N LEU A 128 12.70 -41.56 -27.34
CA LEU A 128 12.06 -41.07 -26.12
C LEU A 128 12.99 -41.12 -24.91
N ALA A 129 13.76 -42.20 -24.73
CA ALA A 129 14.75 -42.31 -23.66
C ALA A 129 15.81 -41.19 -23.75
N ALA A 130 16.34 -40.90 -24.95
CA ALA A 130 17.24 -39.78 -25.19
C ALA A 130 16.58 -38.43 -24.89
N ALA A 131 15.33 -38.22 -25.31
CA ALA A 131 14.59 -36.99 -25.01
C ALA A 131 14.36 -36.77 -23.51
N LYS A 132 14.06 -37.83 -22.74
CA LYS A 132 13.93 -37.77 -21.27
C LYS A 132 15.23 -37.27 -20.61
N CYS A 133 16.38 -37.86 -20.99
CA CYS A 133 17.68 -37.43 -20.47
C CYS A 133 18.02 -35.98 -20.83
N ILE A 134 17.66 -35.52 -22.04
CA ILE A 134 17.86 -34.12 -22.46
C ILE A 134 17.04 -33.17 -21.57
N VAL A 135 15.78 -33.50 -21.29
CA VAL A 135 14.90 -32.69 -20.43
C VAL A 135 15.43 -32.63 -18.99
N GLU A 136 15.93 -33.74 -18.45
CA GLU A 136 16.54 -33.78 -17.11
C GLU A 136 17.77 -32.87 -16.98
N LEU A 137 18.59 -32.77 -18.03
CA LEU A 137 19.77 -31.90 -18.06
C LEU A 137 19.43 -30.44 -18.38
N SER A 138 18.44 -30.20 -19.24
CA SER A 138 18.08 -28.87 -19.73
C SER A 138 16.58 -28.80 -20.08
N PRO A 139 15.73 -28.41 -19.11
CA PRO A 139 14.29 -28.34 -19.28
C PRO A 139 13.87 -27.07 -20.02
N THR A 140 14.31 -26.91 -21.27
CA THR A 140 13.88 -25.80 -22.14
C THR A 140 12.52 -26.10 -22.76
N SER A 141 11.80 -25.05 -23.18
CA SER A 141 10.48 -25.20 -23.84
C SER A 141 10.54 -26.15 -25.05
N ALA A 142 11.58 -26.02 -25.88
CA ALA A 142 11.76 -26.86 -27.06
C ALA A 142 12.02 -28.34 -26.71
N ASN A 143 12.79 -28.60 -25.65
CA ASN A 143 13.09 -29.97 -25.21
C ASN A 143 11.86 -30.63 -24.58
N LEU A 144 11.15 -29.90 -23.71
CA LEU A 144 9.91 -30.37 -23.08
C LEU A 144 8.83 -30.68 -24.11
N GLN A 145 8.63 -29.79 -25.10
CA GLN A 145 7.69 -30.02 -26.18
C GLN A 145 8.02 -31.28 -26.96
N ARG A 146 9.29 -31.43 -27.41
CA ARG A 146 9.72 -32.58 -28.19
C ARG A 146 9.58 -33.89 -27.42
N ALA A 147 9.94 -33.90 -26.13
CA ALA A 147 9.79 -35.08 -25.27
C ALA A 147 8.31 -35.44 -25.05
N GLY A 148 7.45 -34.44 -24.80
CA GLY A 148 6.02 -34.63 -24.61
C GLY A 148 5.30 -35.15 -25.85
N GLU A 149 5.56 -34.58 -27.02
CA GLU A 149 4.98 -35.03 -28.30
C GLU A 149 5.40 -36.46 -28.64
N LYS A 150 6.67 -36.79 -28.41
CA LYS A 150 7.18 -38.15 -28.64
C LYS A 150 6.58 -39.16 -27.67
N ALA A 151 6.47 -38.81 -26.38
CA ALA A 151 5.80 -39.65 -25.38
C ALA A 151 4.33 -39.91 -25.75
N ALA A 152 3.61 -38.87 -26.19
CA ALA A 152 2.22 -38.97 -26.63
C ALA A 152 2.08 -39.92 -27.85
N SER A 153 2.99 -39.82 -28.83
CA SER A 153 2.98 -40.69 -30.02
C SER A 153 3.20 -42.17 -29.69
N LEU A 154 3.84 -42.46 -28.55
CA LEU A 154 4.12 -43.81 -28.05
C LEU A 154 3.05 -44.33 -27.09
N GLY A 155 2.03 -43.54 -26.77
CA GLY A 155 1.01 -43.89 -25.78
C GLY A 155 1.50 -43.84 -24.33
N GLU A 156 2.64 -43.21 -24.05
CA GLU A 156 3.09 -42.95 -22.67
C GLU A 156 2.40 -41.69 -22.11
N GLY A 157 1.10 -41.80 -21.81
CA GLY A 157 0.25 -40.68 -21.36
C GLY A 157 0.83 -39.90 -20.18
N ASN A 158 1.24 -40.59 -19.11
CA ASN A 158 1.78 -39.95 -17.90
C ASN A 158 3.06 -39.15 -18.18
N THR A 159 3.97 -39.71 -18.99
CA THR A 159 5.20 -39.02 -19.40
C THR A 159 4.87 -37.79 -20.25
N ALA A 160 3.91 -37.91 -21.17
CA ALA A 160 3.49 -36.81 -22.03
C ALA A 160 2.86 -35.68 -21.21
N ALA A 161 1.93 -36.02 -20.31
CA ALA A 161 1.27 -35.10 -19.41
C ALA A 161 2.26 -34.30 -18.56
N LEU A 162 3.22 -34.98 -17.91
CA LEU A 162 4.24 -34.34 -17.09
C LEU A 162 5.09 -33.32 -17.88
N ASN A 163 5.49 -33.65 -19.11
CA ASN A 163 6.27 -32.74 -19.95
C ASN A 163 5.45 -31.54 -20.41
N PHE A 164 4.18 -31.75 -20.80
CA PHE A 164 3.28 -30.66 -21.17
C PHE A 164 2.94 -29.74 -19.98
N LEU A 165 2.79 -30.28 -18.77
CA LEU A 165 2.60 -29.49 -17.55
C LEU A 165 3.79 -28.56 -17.30
N LYS A 166 5.01 -29.12 -17.28
CA LYS A 166 6.24 -28.33 -17.12
C LYS A 166 6.40 -27.26 -18.20
N LEU A 167 6.04 -27.60 -19.44
CA LEU A 167 6.06 -26.66 -20.56
C LEU A 167 5.06 -25.50 -20.36
N GLY A 168 3.84 -25.80 -19.92
CA GLY A 168 2.81 -24.81 -19.62
C GLY A 168 3.25 -23.86 -18.49
N LEU A 169 3.80 -24.41 -17.40
CA LEU A 169 4.32 -23.61 -16.27
C LEU A 169 5.46 -22.69 -16.69
N LEU A 170 6.43 -23.19 -17.48
CA LEU A 170 7.55 -22.39 -18.00
C LEU A 170 7.08 -21.25 -18.92
N GLN A 171 5.97 -21.44 -19.65
CA GLN A 171 5.38 -20.37 -20.46
C GLN A 171 4.67 -19.33 -19.58
N GLU A 172 3.97 -19.75 -18.53
CA GLU A 172 3.31 -18.84 -17.60
C GLU A 172 4.29 -17.96 -16.81
N GLU A 173 5.50 -18.45 -16.51
CA GLU A 173 6.57 -17.62 -15.91
C GLU A 173 6.89 -16.38 -16.77
N ASN A 174 6.79 -16.49 -18.10
CA ASN A 174 7.07 -15.39 -19.01
C ASN A 174 5.82 -14.55 -19.31
N SER A 175 4.65 -15.19 -19.44
CA SER A 175 3.38 -14.52 -19.73
C SER A 175 2.22 -15.30 -19.08
N PRO A 176 1.55 -14.74 -18.05
CA PRO A 176 0.43 -15.40 -17.38
C PRO A 176 -0.67 -15.84 -18.35
N GLY A 177 -1.19 -17.06 -18.21
CA GLY A 177 -2.27 -17.61 -19.06
C GLY A 177 -1.83 -18.14 -20.42
N SER A 178 -0.56 -17.99 -20.82
CA SER A 178 -0.04 -18.53 -22.08
C SER A 178 0.07 -20.07 -22.08
N GLY A 179 0.21 -20.70 -20.91
CA GLY A 179 0.34 -22.16 -20.75
C GLY A 179 -0.93 -22.98 -20.96
N PHE A 180 -2.10 -22.35 -21.15
CA PHE A 180 -3.40 -23.03 -21.20
C PHE A 180 -3.47 -24.21 -22.19
N GLU A 181 -2.98 -24.02 -23.42
CA GLU A 181 -3.03 -25.07 -24.44
C GLU A 181 -2.23 -26.31 -24.05
N TRP A 182 -1.15 -26.12 -23.29
CA TRP A 182 -0.32 -27.21 -22.80
C TRP A 182 -0.97 -27.94 -21.63
N PHE A 183 -1.66 -27.23 -20.74
CA PHE A 183 -2.46 -27.87 -19.68
C PHE A 183 -3.62 -28.69 -20.28
N ALA A 184 -4.28 -28.17 -21.33
CA ALA A 184 -5.30 -28.91 -22.06
C ALA A 184 -4.73 -30.19 -22.70
N LYS A 185 -3.54 -30.11 -23.31
CA LYS A 185 -2.83 -31.28 -23.85
C LYS A 185 -2.46 -32.27 -22.75
N ALA A 186 -1.98 -31.80 -21.59
CA ALA A 186 -1.64 -32.67 -20.47
C ALA A 186 -2.87 -33.43 -19.95
N TYR A 187 -3.98 -32.73 -19.71
CA TYR A 187 -5.23 -33.32 -19.27
C TYR A 187 -5.76 -34.38 -20.25
N ASN A 188 -5.66 -34.13 -21.56
CA ASN A 188 -6.07 -35.11 -22.57
C ASN A 188 -5.18 -36.37 -22.62
N GLN A 189 -3.92 -36.29 -22.18
CA GLN A 189 -3.00 -37.43 -22.12
C GLN A 189 -3.18 -38.26 -20.84
N ASP A 190 -3.41 -37.59 -19.71
CA ASP A 190 -3.66 -38.23 -18.43
C ASP A 190 -4.78 -37.49 -17.67
N PRO A 191 -6.06 -37.86 -17.90
CA PRO A 191 -7.20 -37.24 -17.22
C PRO A 191 -7.31 -37.56 -15.73
N ALA A 192 -6.44 -38.43 -15.19
CA ALA A 192 -6.39 -38.77 -13.76
C ALA A 192 -5.34 -37.95 -13.01
N ASP A 193 -4.44 -37.27 -13.71
CA ASP A 193 -3.40 -36.43 -13.10
C ASP A 193 -4.00 -35.17 -12.49
N LEU A 194 -3.92 -35.06 -11.15
CA LEU A 194 -4.49 -33.96 -10.38
C LEU A 194 -3.91 -32.59 -10.76
N ASP A 195 -2.60 -32.53 -11.08
CA ASP A 195 -1.95 -31.28 -11.48
C ASP A 195 -2.44 -30.82 -12.86
N ALA A 196 -2.64 -31.77 -13.78
CA ALA A 196 -3.21 -31.50 -15.10
C ALA A 196 -4.66 -31.03 -15.00
N ILE A 197 -5.47 -31.68 -14.17
CA ILE A 197 -6.86 -31.28 -13.88
C ILE A 197 -6.90 -29.86 -13.33
N PHE A 198 -6.11 -29.57 -12.30
CA PHE A 198 -6.13 -28.27 -11.62
C PHE A 198 -5.70 -27.13 -12.54
N LEU A 199 -4.55 -27.26 -13.22
CA LEU A 199 -4.01 -26.20 -14.06
C LEU A 199 -4.88 -25.95 -15.30
N PHE A 200 -5.45 -27.01 -15.88
CA PHE A 200 -6.38 -26.87 -16.99
C PHE A 200 -7.69 -26.19 -16.55
N ALA A 201 -8.29 -26.64 -15.45
CA ALA A 201 -9.49 -26.03 -14.88
C ALA A 201 -9.28 -24.56 -14.50
N ARG A 202 -8.13 -24.21 -13.90
CA ARG A 202 -7.78 -22.83 -13.57
C ARG A 202 -7.75 -21.94 -14.81
N GLY A 203 -7.18 -22.45 -15.90
CA GLY A 203 -7.16 -21.76 -17.18
C GLY A 203 -8.54 -21.63 -17.84
N LEU A 204 -9.41 -22.64 -17.71
CA LEU A 204 -10.81 -22.55 -18.16
C LEU A 204 -11.58 -21.48 -17.38
N PHE A 205 -11.43 -21.46 -16.05
CA PHE A 205 -12.05 -20.46 -15.20
C PHE A 205 -11.60 -19.03 -15.54
N ALA A 206 -10.29 -18.82 -15.75
CA ALA A 206 -9.75 -17.52 -16.16
C ALA A 206 -10.29 -17.02 -17.52
N ARG A 207 -10.70 -17.96 -18.40
CA ARG A 207 -11.32 -17.68 -19.70
C ARG A 207 -12.85 -17.59 -19.64
N ASN A 208 -13.44 -17.63 -18.44
CA ASN A 208 -14.88 -17.62 -18.19
C ASN A 208 -15.64 -18.83 -18.78
N ALA A 209 -14.95 -19.95 -19.01
CA ALA A 209 -15.55 -21.22 -19.43
C ALA A 209 -15.97 -22.04 -18.20
N VAL A 210 -16.97 -21.54 -17.48
CA VAL A 210 -17.33 -22.01 -16.13
C VAL A 210 -17.88 -23.44 -16.14
N ASP A 211 -18.79 -23.78 -17.05
CA ASP A 211 -19.41 -25.11 -17.09
C ASP A 211 -18.39 -26.22 -17.42
N GLU A 212 -17.46 -25.94 -18.34
CA GLU A 212 -16.36 -26.85 -18.67
C GLU A 212 -15.40 -27.03 -17.50
N CYS A 213 -15.08 -25.93 -16.78
CA CYS A 213 -14.27 -25.97 -15.56
C CYS A 213 -14.90 -26.88 -14.50
N ILE A 214 -16.20 -26.73 -14.25
CA ILE A 214 -16.94 -27.59 -13.32
C ILE A 214 -16.86 -29.05 -13.77
N ALA A 215 -17.11 -29.35 -15.05
CA ALA A 215 -17.08 -30.72 -15.56
C ALA A 215 -15.71 -31.40 -15.40
N VAL A 216 -14.61 -30.66 -15.58
CA VAL A 216 -13.24 -31.15 -15.39
C VAL A 216 -12.95 -31.45 -13.92
N LEU A 217 -13.37 -30.55 -13.02
CA LEU A 217 -13.11 -30.66 -11.58
C LEU A 217 -14.03 -31.66 -10.86
N ASP A 218 -15.26 -31.87 -11.36
CA ASP A 218 -16.32 -32.63 -10.71
C ASP A 218 -15.85 -34.03 -10.28
N ARG A 219 -15.15 -34.75 -11.18
CA ARG A 219 -14.68 -36.12 -10.93
C ARG A 219 -13.55 -36.19 -9.90
N ALA A 220 -12.70 -35.17 -9.84
CA ALA A 220 -11.58 -35.11 -8.89
C ALA A 220 -12.05 -34.71 -7.49
N VAL A 221 -12.99 -33.76 -7.42
CA VAL A 221 -13.51 -33.26 -6.15
C VAL A 221 -14.47 -34.26 -5.48
N THR A 222 -15.33 -34.94 -6.25
CA THR A 222 -16.28 -35.94 -5.73
C THR A 222 -15.61 -37.21 -5.17
N ASN A 223 -14.40 -37.55 -5.62
CA ASN A 223 -13.69 -38.76 -5.21
C ASN A 223 -12.75 -38.56 -3.99
N LEU A 224 -12.83 -37.44 -3.25
CA LEU A 224 -12.06 -37.12 -2.02
C LEU A 224 -10.52 -37.02 -2.17
N GLU A 225 -9.95 -37.22 -3.36
CA GLU A 225 -8.50 -37.08 -3.63
C GLU A 225 -8.07 -35.65 -4.01
N SER A 226 -9.00 -34.68 -3.98
CA SER A 226 -8.74 -33.28 -4.36
C SER A 226 -7.94 -32.51 -3.32
N THR A 227 -7.10 -31.57 -3.78
CA THR A 227 -6.39 -30.61 -2.91
C THR A 227 -7.32 -29.48 -2.47
N PRO A 228 -7.01 -28.74 -1.37
CA PRO A 228 -7.80 -27.59 -0.93
C PRO A 228 -7.97 -26.52 -2.02
N GLU A 229 -6.92 -26.24 -2.78
CA GLU A 229 -6.92 -25.26 -3.87
C GLU A 229 -7.86 -25.68 -5.02
N MET A 230 -7.95 -26.98 -5.27
CA MET A 230 -8.87 -27.53 -6.26
C MET A 230 -10.33 -27.42 -5.81
N ARG A 231 -10.61 -27.66 -4.51
CA ARG A 231 -11.95 -27.47 -3.93
C ARG A 231 -12.35 -26.00 -3.91
N GLU A 232 -11.43 -25.10 -3.60
CA GLU A 232 -11.64 -23.65 -3.67
C GLU A 232 -11.99 -23.21 -5.08
N LEU A 233 -11.23 -23.66 -6.08
CA LEU A 233 -11.51 -23.37 -7.49
C LEU A 233 -12.88 -23.93 -7.92
N TYR A 234 -13.23 -25.14 -7.48
CA TYR A 234 -14.52 -25.77 -7.76
C TYR A 234 -15.69 -24.99 -7.13
N ALA A 235 -15.57 -24.59 -5.86
CA ALA A 235 -16.56 -23.77 -5.18
C ALA A 235 -16.76 -22.42 -5.89
N ARG A 236 -15.66 -21.77 -6.30
CA ARG A 236 -15.71 -20.51 -7.09
C ARG A 236 -16.35 -20.71 -8.46
N ALA A 237 -16.07 -21.82 -9.14
CA ALA A 237 -16.70 -22.16 -10.41
C ALA A 237 -18.22 -22.37 -10.25
N LEU A 238 -18.66 -23.13 -9.23
CA LEU A 238 -20.08 -23.34 -8.91
C LEU A 238 -20.80 -22.03 -8.56
N MET A 239 -20.14 -21.12 -7.81
CA MET A 239 -20.66 -19.78 -7.55
C MET A 239 -20.84 -18.96 -8.83
N ALA A 240 -19.85 -18.98 -9.74
CA ALA A 240 -19.94 -18.31 -11.03
C ALA A 240 -21.04 -18.90 -11.93
N ALA A 241 -21.29 -20.21 -11.84
CA ALA A 241 -22.40 -20.89 -12.52
C ALA A 241 -23.77 -20.66 -11.86
N ARG A 242 -23.86 -19.83 -10.82
CA ARG A 242 -25.09 -19.56 -10.06
C ARG A 242 -25.71 -20.81 -9.44
N ARG A 243 -24.88 -21.74 -8.98
CA ARG A 243 -25.28 -22.97 -8.26
C ARG A 243 -24.83 -22.93 -6.79
N PRO A 244 -25.37 -22.01 -5.96
CA PRO A 244 -24.85 -21.78 -4.62
C PRO A 244 -25.09 -22.97 -3.67
N ALA A 245 -26.19 -23.71 -3.82
CA ALA A 245 -26.48 -24.89 -3.00
C ALA A 245 -25.44 -26.01 -3.18
N ASP A 246 -24.90 -26.16 -4.39
CA ASP A 246 -23.87 -27.15 -4.68
C ASP A 246 -22.49 -26.67 -4.19
N ALA A 247 -22.25 -25.36 -4.18
CA ALA A 247 -20.99 -24.76 -3.72
C ALA A 247 -20.87 -24.73 -2.17
N GLU A 248 -22.00 -24.65 -1.47
CA GLU A 248 -22.05 -24.45 -0.01
C GLU A 248 -21.24 -25.46 0.80
N PRO A 249 -21.34 -26.79 0.57
CA PRO A 249 -20.60 -27.77 1.35
C PRO A 249 -19.08 -27.57 1.25
N TYR A 250 -18.58 -27.28 0.06
CA TYR A 250 -17.15 -27.09 -0.20
C TYR A 250 -16.63 -25.77 0.38
N ALA A 251 -17.39 -24.68 0.22
CA ALA A 251 -17.03 -23.41 0.83
C ALA A 251 -17.03 -23.51 2.36
N TRP A 252 -17.96 -24.28 2.95
CA TRP A 252 -18.05 -24.47 4.39
C TRP A 252 -16.88 -25.33 4.92
N GLU A 253 -16.51 -26.39 4.20
CA GLU A 253 -15.34 -27.19 4.52
C GLU A 253 -14.05 -26.35 4.51
N LEU A 254 -13.89 -25.45 3.53
CA LEU A 254 -12.75 -24.53 3.47
C LEU A 254 -12.71 -23.59 4.69
N LEU A 255 -13.86 -23.03 5.10
CA LEU A 255 -13.94 -22.18 6.29
C LEU A 255 -13.61 -22.94 7.59
N GLU A 256 -14.02 -24.20 7.71
CA GLU A 256 -13.72 -25.03 8.89
C GLU A 256 -12.22 -25.35 9.00
N ASN A 257 -11.53 -25.46 7.87
CA ASN A 257 -10.09 -25.73 7.82
C ASN A 257 -9.24 -24.47 7.94
N ASP A 258 -9.63 -23.38 7.27
CA ASP A 258 -8.97 -22.07 7.34
C ASP A 258 -9.99 -20.95 7.58
N PRO A 259 -9.91 -20.28 8.75
CA PRO A 259 -10.78 -19.17 9.09
C PRO A 259 -10.69 -17.94 8.18
N GLN A 260 -9.73 -17.86 7.24
CA GLN A 260 -9.63 -16.78 6.26
C GLN A 260 -10.71 -16.86 5.17
N HIS A 261 -11.36 -18.02 4.99
CA HIS A 261 -12.34 -18.23 3.92
C HIS A 261 -13.78 -17.72 4.24
N VAL A 262 -13.90 -16.76 5.16
CA VAL A 262 -15.20 -16.15 5.51
C VAL A 262 -15.79 -15.38 4.33
N ASP A 263 -14.93 -14.75 3.52
CA ASP A 263 -15.34 -13.94 2.38
C ASP A 263 -15.95 -14.80 1.24
N GLU A 264 -15.52 -16.05 1.08
CA GLU A 264 -16.17 -17.01 0.16
C GLU A 264 -17.61 -17.29 0.57
N ILE A 265 -17.86 -17.53 1.87
CA ILE A 265 -19.24 -17.77 2.36
C ILE A 265 -20.08 -16.50 2.22
N ALA A 266 -19.55 -15.32 2.53
CA ALA A 266 -20.27 -14.07 2.34
C ALA A 266 -20.60 -13.80 0.86
N SER A 267 -19.67 -14.14 -0.04
CA SER A 267 -19.90 -14.09 -1.49
C SER A 267 -21.00 -15.05 -1.91
N LEU A 268 -21.05 -16.25 -1.34
CA LEU A 268 -22.08 -17.26 -1.58
C LEU A 268 -23.48 -16.79 -1.13
N VAL A 269 -23.58 -16.14 0.05
CA VAL A 269 -24.82 -15.47 0.48
C VAL A 269 -25.27 -14.45 -0.57
N GLY A 270 -24.32 -13.70 -1.13
CA GLY A 270 -24.58 -12.80 -2.26
C GLY A 270 -25.16 -13.54 -3.48
N VAL A 271 -24.56 -14.66 -3.90
CA VAL A 271 -25.03 -15.45 -5.05
C VAL A 271 -26.47 -15.94 -4.83
N TYR A 272 -26.81 -16.40 -3.62
CA TYR A 272 -28.19 -16.75 -3.27
C TYR A 272 -29.16 -15.56 -3.46
N LEU A 273 -28.75 -14.34 -3.09
CA LEU A 273 -29.56 -13.14 -3.32
C LEU A 273 -29.71 -12.80 -4.82
N ASP A 274 -28.68 -13.00 -5.64
CA ASP A 274 -28.74 -12.74 -7.09
C ASP A 274 -29.72 -13.66 -7.82
N ILE A 275 -29.84 -14.92 -7.38
CA ILE A 275 -30.83 -15.88 -7.90
C ILE A 275 -32.20 -15.76 -7.22
N ALA A 276 -32.38 -14.75 -6.36
CA ALA A 276 -33.59 -14.50 -5.57
C ALA A 276 -33.99 -15.62 -4.59
N ASP A 277 -33.08 -16.53 -4.24
CA ASP A 277 -33.31 -17.52 -3.18
C ASP A 277 -33.00 -16.92 -1.81
N THR A 278 -34.02 -16.23 -1.28
CA THR A 278 -33.93 -15.57 0.03
C THR A 278 -33.82 -16.57 1.19
N LYS A 279 -34.40 -17.78 1.05
CA LYS A 279 -34.39 -18.79 2.11
C LYS A 279 -32.97 -19.35 2.29
N GLY A 280 -32.31 -19.69 1.18
CA GLY A 280 -30.91 -20.10 1.18
C GLY A 280 -29.99 -19.02 1.75
N ALA A 281 -30.13 -17.77 1.28
CA ALA A 281 -29.35 -16.63 1.77
C ALA A 281 -29.47 -16.43 3.29
N LEU A 282 -30.70 -16.47 3.82
CA LEU A 282 -30.95 -16.30 5.26
C LEU A 282 -30.42 -17.48 6.09
N ALA A 283 -30.60 -18.71 5.61
CA ALA A 283 -30.09 -19.89 6.31
C ALA A 283 -28.56 -19.85 6.42
N LEU A 284 -27.88 -19.55 5.32
CA LEU A 284 -26.42 -19.46 5.28
C LEU A 284 -25.91 -18.28 6.10
N ALA A 285 -26.50 -17.09 5.98
CA ALA A 285 -26.10 -15.92 6.74
C ALA A 285 -26.22 -16.13 8.26
N ARG A 286 -27.32 -16.75 8.73
CA ARG A 286 -27.51 -17.09 10.15
C ARG A 286 -26.52 -18.14 10.65
N ARG A 287 -26.23 -19.14 9.82
CA ARG A 287 -25.23 -20.17 10.14
C ARG A 287 -23.83 -19.54 10.28
N LEU A 288 -23.48 -18.64 9.37
CA LEU A 288 -22.22 -17.89 9.43
C LEU A 288 -22.17 -16.94 10.64
N GLU A 289 -23.26 -16.23 10.97
CA GLU A 289 -23.33 -15.38 12.15
C GLU A 289 -23.06 -16.18 13.44
N GLN A 290 -23.66 -17.36 13.58
CA GLN A 290 -23.44 -18.24 14.73
C GLN A 290 -22.00 -18.74 14.82
N HIS A 291 -21.38 -19.06 13.68
CA HIS A 291 -19.98 -19.47 13.60
C HIS A 291 -19.04 -18.34 14.04
N GLU A 292 -19.17 -17.16 13.42
CA GLU A 292 -18.30 -16.00 13.70
C GLU A 292 -18.52 -15.41 15.09
N SER A 293 -19.74 -15.53 15.63
CA SER A 293 -20.01 -15.15 17.03
C SER A 293 -19.29 -16.06 18.03
N LYS A 294 -19.19 -17.37 17.76
CA LYS A 294 -18.40 -18.29 18.59
C LYS A 294 -16.90 -18.02 18.47
N ALA A 295 -16.43 -17.61 17.31
CA ALA A 295 -15.04 -17.23 17.05
C ALA A 295 -14.67 -15.82 17.57
N ASN A 296 -15.62 -15.09 18.19
CA ASN A 296 -15.45 -13.72 18.68
C ASN A 296 -15.10 -12.69 17.57
N ARG A 297 -15.46 -12.98 16.31
CA ARG A 297 -15.23 -12.14 15.12
C ARG A 297 -16.52 -11.52 14.56
N ARG A 298 -17.54 -11.39 15.40
CA ARG A 298 -18.86 -10.85 15.02
C ARG A 298 -18.77 -9.49 14.31
N ARG A 299 -17.81 -8.63 14.69
CA ARG A 299 -17.60 -7.30 14.08
C ARG A 299 -17.19 -7.38 12.61
N GLU A 300 -16.32 -8.32 12.26
CA GLU A 300 -15.86 -8.54 10.88
C GLU A 300 -17.02 -9.02 10.01
N PHE A 301 -17.75 -10.06 10.49
CA PHE A 301 -18.97 -10.55 9.85
C PHE A 301 -19.98 -9.43 9.52
N ILE A 302 -20.23 -8.52 10.46
CA ILE A 302 -21.15 -7.40 10.27
C ILE A 302 -20.64 -6.45 9.17
N SER A 303 -19.33 -6.19 9.11
CA SER A 303 -18.73 -5.37 8.06
C SER A 303 -18.90 -6.03 6.68
N THR A 304 -18.58 -7.32 6.57
CA THR A 304 -18.71 -8.08 5.33
C THR A 304 -20.16 -8.13 4.83
N MET A 305 -21.13 -8.33 5.74
CA MET A 305 -22.56 -8.29 5.39
C MET A 305 -23.01 -6.90 4.91
N SER A 306 -22.50 -5.83 5.53
CA SER A 306 -22.78 -4.46 5.09
C SER A 306 -22.27 -4.21 3.66
N GLU A 307 -21.01 -4.53 3.39
CA GLU A 307 -20.38 -4.31 2.07
C GLU A 307 -21.06 -5.11 0.96
N MET A 308 -21.45 -6.35 1.25
CA MET A 308 -22.16 -7.21 0.29
C MET A 308 -23.52 -6.61 -0.12
N THR A 309 -24.23 -6.01 0.83
CA THR A 309 -25.60 -5.50 0.63
C THR A 309 -25.67 -4.12 -0.02
N ASP A 310 -24.55 -3.39 -0.10
CA ASP A 310 -24.46 -2.15 -0.85
C ASP A 310 -24.30 -2.39 -2.35
N LYS A 311 -23.77 -3.56 -2.75
CA LYS A 311 -23.53 -3.92 -4.15
C LYS A 311 -24.68 -4.69 -4.80
N ARG A 312 -25.70 -5.10 -4.03
CA ARG A 312 -26.77 -6.01 -4.47
C ARG A 312 -28.14 -5.45 -4.07
N SER A 313 -29.19 -6.02 -4.64
CA SER A 313 -30.59 -5.69 -4.32
C SER A 313 -31.19 -6.76 -3.40
N PRO A 314 -30.97 -6.68 -2.07
CA PRO A 314 -31.49 -7.67 -1.14
C PRO A 314 -33.03 -7.64 -1.08
N SER A 315 -33.63 -8.79 -0.79
CA SER A 315 -35.07 -8.91 -0.57
C SER A 315 -35.50 -8.26 0.74
N ILE A 316 -36.81 -7.99 0.88
CA ILE A 316 -37.39 -7.38 2.09
C ILE A 316 -37.08 -8.24 3.33
N GLU A 317 -37.21 -9.56 3.23
CA GLU A 317 -36.93 -10.47 4.35
C GLU A 317 -35.46 -10.46 4.76
N PHE A 318 -34.54 -10.38 3.79
CA PHE A 318 -33.11 -10.28 4.09
C PHE A 318 -32.74 -8.94 4.72
N LEU A 319 -33.35 -7.84 4.25
CA LEU A 319 -33.18 -6.53 4.85
C LEU A 319 -33.68 -6.48 6.31
N HIS A 320 -34.76 -7.19 6.66
CA HIS A 320 -35.19 -7.31 8.07
C HIS A 320 -34.15 -7.98 8.95
N TYR A 321 -33.56 -9.08 8.46
CA TYR A 321 -32.46 -9.73 9.16
C TYR A 321 -31.29 -8.77 9.38
N LEU A 322 -30.92 -7.96 8.37
CA LEU A 322 -29.86 -6.95 8.51
C LEU A 322 -30.23 -5.83 9.49
N VAL A 323 -31.49 -5.39 9.51
CA VAL A 323 -31.97 -4.41 10.50
C VAL A 323 -31.81 -4.95 11.91
N GLU A 324 -32.18 -6.21 12.16
CA GLU A 324 -31.96 -6.87 13.45
C GLU A 324 -30.47 -6.99 13.79
N LEU A 325 -29.66 -7.41 12.82
CA LEU A 325 -28.22 -7.58 12.96
C LEU A 325 -27.55 -6.24 13.31
N PHE A 326 -27.73 -5.19 12.51
CA PHE A 326 -27.12 -3.88 12.70
C PHE A 326 -27.61 -3.19 13.97
N ASN A 327 -28.87 -3.35 14.34
CA ASN A 327 -29.39 -2.86 15.61
C ASN A 327 -28.71 -3.56 16.79
N SER A 328 -28.62 -4.90 16.76
CA SER A 328 -27.94 -5.66 17.82
C SER A 328 -26.44 -5.36 17.93
N ALA A 329 -25.84 -4.89 16.84
CA ALA A 329 -24.44 -4.50 16.74
C ALA A 329 -24.19 -3.01 17.02
N ASN A 330 -25.23 -2.22 17.27
CA ASN A 330 -25.15 -0.77 17.45
C ASN A 330 -24.50 -0.02 16.25
N ARG A 331 -24.74 -0.50 15.03
CA ARG A 331 -24.26 0.10 13.76
C ARG A 331 -25.33 1.06 13.20
N GLU A 332 -25.50 2.20 13.86
CA GLU A 332 -26.59 3.17 13.61
C GLU A 332 -26.66 3.66 12.16
N ASN A 333 -25.52 3.95 11.53
CA ASN A 333 -25.48 4.38 10.12
C ASN A 333 -25.99 3.30 9.16
N ASP A 334 -25.53 2.05 9.33
CA ASP A 334 -25.89 0.95 8.46
C ASP A 334 -27.35 0.53 8.70
N TYR A 335 -27.78 0.58 9.96
CA TYR A 335 -29.17 0.41 10.37
C TYR A 335 -30.10 1.43 9.70
N CYS A 336 -29.77 2.72 9.75
CA CYS A 336 -30.54 3.79 9.06
C CYS A 336 -30.60 3.57 7.55
N ARG A 337 -29.45 3.33 6.92
CA ARG A 337 -29.39 3.09 5.47
C ARG A 337 -30.26 1.90 5.06
N THR A 338 -30.23 0.83 5.85
CA THR A 338 -31.03 -0.38 5.61
C THR A 338 -32.53 -0.12 5.81
N LEU A 339 -32.92 0.67 6.81
CA LEU A 339 -34.31 1.13 6.98
C LEU A 339 -34.79 2.00 5.81
N LEU A 340 -33.93 2.87 5.27
CA LEU A 340 -34.26 3.68 4.10
C LEU A 340 -34.38 2.84 2.82
N LYS A 341 -33.59 1.77 2.67
CA LYS A 341 -33.77 0.76 1.61
C LYS A 341 -35.13 0.05 1.78
N LEU A 342 -35.49 -0.35 2.99
CA LEU A 342 -36.81 -0.93 3.30
C LEU A 342 -37.96 0.03 3.01
N PHE A 343 -37.83 1.32 3.36
CA PHE A 343 -38.80 2.36 3.03
C PHE A 343 -39.10 2.37 1.52
N GLN A 344 -38.04 2.39 0.69
CA GLN A 344 -38.18 2.42 -0.76
C GLN A 344 -38.91 1.19 -1.29
N LEU A 345 -38.54 -0.01 -0.81
CA LEU A 345 -39.17 -1.26 -1.22
C LEU A 345 -40.63 -1.35 -0.76
N TYR A 346 -40.94 -0.95 0.47
CA TYR A 346 -42.31 -0.92 0.98
C TYR A 346 -43.19 0.07 0.23
N TYR A 347 -42.65 1.27 -0.05
CA TYR A 347 -43.36 2.27 -0.82
C TYR A 347 -43.66 1.77 -2.24
N ALA A 348 -42.68 1.15 -2.91
CA ALA A 348 -42.86 0.56 -4.23
C ALA A 348 -43.86 -0.60 -4.22
N ALA A 349 -43.90 -1.40 -3.15
CA ALA A 349 -44.86 -2.48 -2.95
C ALA A 349 -46.27 -2.01 -2.50
N GLY A 350 -46.48 -0.70 -2.34
CA GLY A 350 -47.75 -0.12 -1.88
C GLY A 350 -48.03 -0.32 -0.38
N GLN A 351 -47.07 -0.81 0.40
CA GLN A 351 -47.18 -1.01 1.85
C GLN A 351 -46.84 0.28 2.61
N TYR A 352 -47.64 1.33 2.41
CA TYR A 352 -47.34 2.69 2.91
C TYR A 352 -47.21 2.78 4.42
N THR A 353 -47.98 2.02 5.20
CA THR A 353 -47.88 2.01 6.67
C THR A 353 -46.51 1.54 7.14
N ARG A 354 -46.00 0.45 6.56
CA ARG A 354 -44.67 -0.09 6.86
C ARG A 354 -43.54 0.80 6.35
N ALA A 355 -43.76 1.50 5.23
CA ALA A 355 -42.86 2.55 4.78
C ALA A 355 -42.81 3.68 5.82
N GLY A 356 -43.96 4.13 6.32
CA GLY A 356 -44.05 5.11 7.41
C GLY A 356 -43.30 4.68 8.68
N GLU A 357 -43.47 3.43 9.10
CA GLU A 357 -42.74 2.86 10.25
C GLU A 357 -41.22 2.82 10.03
N ALA A 358 -40.77 2.43 8.83
CA ALA A 358 -39.35 2.42 8.49
C ALA A 358 -38.76 3.84 8.48
N LEU A 359 -39.50 4.83 7.99
CA LEU A 359 -39.09 6.23 8.00
C LEU A 359 -39.08 6.82 9.42
N ASP A 360 -40.08 6.51 10.25
CA ASP A 360 -40.12 6.95 11.67
C ASP A 360 -38.90 6.40 12.43
N ARG A 361 -38.61 5.10 12.27
CA ARG A 361 -37.43 4.46 12.89
C ARG A 361 -36.10 4.99 12.36
N ALA A 362 -36.04 5.39 11.09
CA ALA A 362 -34.84 6.02 10.54
C ALA A 362 -34.67 7.45 11.10
N ALA A 363 -35.77 8.21 11.16
CA ALA A 363 -35.82 9.55 11.73
C ALA A 363 -35.53 9.59 13.23
N GLU A 364 -35.77 8.50 13.97
CA GLU A 364 -35.37 8.35 15.37
C GLU A 364 -33.84 8.31 15.54
N VAL A 365 -33.12 7.81 14.55
CA VAL A 365 -31.66 7.61 14.65
C VAL A 365 -30.88 8.72 13.94
N ASP A 366 -31.35 9.19 12.78
CA ASP A 366 -30.77 10.35 12.08
C ASP A 366 -31.85 11.38 11.71
N PRO A 367 -32.29 12.23 12.66
CA PRO A 367 -33.31 13.25 12.40
C PRO A 367 -32.90 14.31 11.35
N TYR A 368 -31.61 14.42 11.04
CA TYR A 368 -31.04 15.50 10.22
C TYR A 368 -30.77 15.10 8.77
N GLU A 369 -31.11 13.87 8.35
CA GLU A 369 -30.94 13.45 6.95
C GLU A 369 -31.83 14.29 6.01
N THR A 370 -31.20 14.96 5.06
CA THR A 370 -31.85 15.96 4.18
C THR A 370 -32.97 15.38 3.32
N GLY A 371 -32.97 14.06 3.07
CA GLY A 371 -33.99 13.36 2.29
C GLY A 371 -35.25 12.97 3.09
N HIS A 372 -35.25 13.09 4.43
CA HIS A 372 -36.36 12.65 5.28
C HIS A 372 -37.63 13.45 5.00
N ASN A 373 -37.51 14.76 4.84
CA ASN A 373 -38.63 15.64 4.47
C ASN A 373 -39.27 15.23 3.14
N ARG A 374 -38.44 14.91 2.13
CA ARG A 374 -38.94 14.44 0.83
C ARG A 374 -39.67 13.10 0.95
N ARG A 375 -39.13 12.15 1.72
CA ARG A 375 -39.75 10.83 1.95
C ARG A 375 -41.05 10.95 2.75
N LEU A 376 -41.11 11.87 3.72
CA LEU A 376 -42.33 12.16 4.45
C LEU A 376 -43.41 12.74 3.53
N GLU A 377 -43.06 13.71 2.67
CA GLU A 377 -43.99 14.25 1.67
C GLU A 377 -44.53 13.16 0.73
N MET A 378 -43.71 12.17 0.34
CA MET A 378 -44.18 11.02 -0.44
C MET A 378 -45.28 10.21 0.26
N LEU A 379 -45.30 10.21 1.60
CA LEU A 379 -46.31 9.53 2.42
C LEU A 379 -47.54 10.41 2.71
N ARG A 380 -47.56 11.69 2.31
CA ARG A 380 -48.68 12.60 2.57
C ARG A 380 -49.97 12.05 1.96
N GLY A 381 -51.00 11.93 2.79
CA GLY A 381 -52.29 11.37 2.41
C GLY A 381 -52.32 9.84 2.18
N LYS A 382 -51.21 9.13 2.42
CA LYS A 382 -51.10 7.67 2.24
C LYS A 382 -50.95 6.89 3.55
N ILE A 383 -50.66 7.56 4.66
CA ILE A 383 -50.56 7.00 6.01
C ILE A 383 -51.50 7.72 6.98
N ASP A 384 -51.71 7.16 8.17
CA ASP A 384 -52.53 7.78 9.23
C ASP A 384 -52.03 9.22 9.52
N PRO A 385 -52.91 10.24 9.50
CA PRO A 385 -52.55 11.62 9.86
C PRO A 385 -51.82 11.75 11.20
N ASN A 386 -52.14 10.90 12.19
CA ASN A 386 -51.45 10.92 13.49
C ASN A 386 -50.01 10.42 13.38
N GLN A 387 -49.77 9.40 12.56
CA GLN A 387 -48.43 8.90 12.26
C GLN A 387 -47.64 9.93 11.46
N PHE A 388 -48.25 10.53 10.44
CA PHE A 388 -47.64 11.59 9.63
C PHE A 388 -47.18 12.78 10.48
N ASN A 389 -48.07 13.31 11.33
CA ASN A 389 -47.77 14.46 12.17
C ASN A 389 -46.69 14.16 13.22
N ARG A 390 -46.64 12.92 13.73
CA ARG A 390 -45.59 12.48 14.66
C ARG A 390 -44.22 12.54 14.00
N ILE A 391 -44.09 11.98 12.79
CA ILE A 391 -42.85 12.01 12.01
C ILE A 391 -42.49 13.46 11.64
N ALA A 392 -43.48 14.26 11.20
CA ALA A 392 -43.30 15.68 10.88
C ALA A 392 -42.79 16.52 12.06
N ASN A 393 -43.34 16.30 13.25
CA ASN A 393 -42.94 17.03 14.46
C ASN A 393 -41.49 16.74 14.87
N ARG A 394 -40.98 15.53 14.60
CA ARG A 394 -39.55 15.20 14.81
C ARG A 394 -38.64 16.04 13.92
N PHE A 395 -39.08 16.39 12.71
CA PHE A 395 -38.32 17.25 11.81
C PHE A 395 -38.48 18.75 12.13
N GLN A 396 -39.64 19.19 12.63
CA GLN A 396 -39.91 20.61 12.94
C GLN A 396 -39.23 21.12 14.22
N ALA A 397 -39.04 20.28 15.25
CA ALA A 397 -38.35 20.66 16.48
C ALA A 397 -36.91 21.18 16.23
N VAL A 398 -36.32 20.77 15.11
CA VAL A 398 -34.98 21.19 14.65
C VAL A 398 -34.98 22.58 14.03
N ALA A 399 -35.99 22.93 13.21
CA ALA A 399 -36.07 24.22 12.52
C ALA A 399 -36.24 25.43 13.47
N SER A 400 -36.88 25.22 14.63
CA SER A 400 -37.05 26.25 15.65
C SER A 400 -35.79 26.58 16.47
N SER A 401 -34.72 25.77 16.37
CA SER A 401 -33.50 25.97 17.17
C SER A 401 -32.44 26.89 16.52
N VAL A 402 -32.70 27.38 15.30
CA VAL A 402 -31.75 28.19 14.51
C VAL A 402 -32.11 29.69 14.50
N ALA A 403 -33.24 30.11 15.07
CA ALA A 403 -33.74 31.48 14.89
C ALA A 403 -33.67 32.36 16.16
N ALA A 404 -32.74 33.34 16.20
CA ALA A 404 -32.89 34.68 16.81
C ALA A 404 -31.74 35.63 16.35
N PRO A 405 -31.88 36.98 16.44
CA PRO A 405 -32.64 37.80 15.51
C PRO A 405 -31.80 38.94 14.88
N ALA A 406 -32.00 39.28 13.61
CA ALA A 406 -31.69 40.62 13.09
C ALA A 406 -32.46 40.94 11.80
N SER A 407 -33.23 42.03 11.89
CA SER A 407 -33.57 43.02 10.87
C SER A 407 -33.93 42.59 9.45
N GLU A 408 -35.18 42.93 9.10
CA GLU A 408 -35.69 43.09 7.75
C GLU A 408 -34.75 43.89 6.84
N SER A 409 -34.20 43.21 5.83
CA SER A 409 -34.02 43.77 4.50
C SER A 409 -34.01 42.61 3.51
N GLY A 410 -35.02 42.56 2.65
CA GLY A 410 -35.18 41.50 1.66
C GLY A 410 -34.00 41.45 0.69
N VAL A 411 -33.19 40.41 0.84
CA VAL A 411 -32.36 39.85 -0.22
C VAL A 411 -32.65 38.35 -0.19
N GLN A 412 -33.17 37.80 -1.29
CA GLN A 412 -33.24 36.36 -1.49
C GLN A 412 -31.80 35.84 -1.57
N GLU A 413 -31.27 35.32 -0.46
CA GLU A 413 -30.10 34.45 -0.51
C GLU A 413 -30.57 33.10 -1.08
N SER A 414 -30.29 32.88 -2.36
CA SER A 414 -30.33 31.54 -2.95
C SER A 414 -29.22 30.69 -2.34
N GLU A 415 -29.56 29.53 -1.78
CA GLU A 415 -28.60 28.53 -1.30
C GLU A 415 -27.56 28.22 -2.38
N PRO A 416 -26.26 28.05 -2.02
CA PRO A 416 -25.23 27.82 -3.02
C PRO A 416 -25.43 26.47 -3.70
N THR A 417 -25.51 26.51 -5.03
CA THR A 417 -25.63 25.29 -5.85
C THR A 417 -24.41 24.38 -5.65
N VAL A 418 -24.54 23.07 -5.91
CA VAL A 418 -23.43 22.08 -5.85
C VAL A 418 -22.20 22.56 -6.66
N LEU A 419 -22.43 23.32 -7.72
CA LEU A 419 -21.40 23.95 -8.53
C LEU A 419 -20.63 25.04 -7.75
N GLU A 420 -21.31 25.88 -6.99
CA GLU A 420 -20.72 26.95 -6.18
C GLU A 420 -19.87 26.41 -5.03
N ASP A 421 -20.27 25.30 -4.41
CA ASP A 421 -19.47 24.63 -3.38
C ASP A 421 -18.16 24.05 -3.96
N PHE A 422 -18.21 23.42 -5.14
CA PHE A 422 -16.98 22.96 -5.80
C PHE A 422 -16.08 24.12 -6.25
N ILE A 423 -16.65 25.24 -6.70
CA ILE A 423 -15.90 26.47 -7.05
C ILE A 423 -15.20 27.02 -5.81
N LEU A 424 -15.91 27.14 -4.68
CA LEU A 424 -15.38 27.62 -3.41
C LEU A 424 -14.26 26.71 -2.89
N GLN A 425 -14.44 25.39 -2.95
CA GLN A 425 -13.43 24.42 -2.57
C GLN A 425 -12.16 24.53 -3.44
N ALA A 426 -12.31 24.66 -4.76
CA ALA A 426 -11.19 24.85 -5.66
C ALA A 426 -10.45 26.18 -5.42
N GLU A 427 -11.18 27.26 -5.14
CA GLU A 427 -10.63 28.57 -4.78
C GLU A 427 -9.83 28.51 -3.48
N ILE A 428 -10.38 27.86 -2.45
CA ILE A 428 -9.68 27.61 -1.18
C ILE A 428 -8.42 26.80 -1.43
N TYR A 429 -8.49 25.69 -2.16
CA TYR A 429 -7.30 24.86 -2.42
C TYR A 429 -6.19 25.62 -3.16
N LEU A 430 -6.53 26.47 -4.13
CA LEU A 430 -5.55 27.31 -4.83
C LEU A 430 -4.97 28.41 -3.95
N GLN A 431 -5.79 29.06 -3.10
CA GLN A 431 -5.34 30.09 -2.16
C GLN A 431 -4.31 29.54 -1.15
N TYR A 432 -4.40 28.26 -0.82
CA TYR A 432 -3.48 27.58 0.10
C TYR A 432 -2.40 26.72 -0.59
N GLY A 433 -2.22 26.85 -1.91
CA GLY A 433 -1.14 26.21 -2.67
C GLY A 433 -1.33 24.71 -2.95
N MET A 434 -2.51 24.14 -2.65
CA MET A 434 -2.82 22.72 -2.85
C MET A 434 -3.37 22.44 -4.26
N ARG A 435 -2.51 22.65 -5.26
CA ARG A 435 -2.90 22.60 -6.69
C ARG A 435 -3.48 21.25 -7.13
N SER A 436 -2.94 20.13 -6.67
CA SER A 436 -3.43 18.78 -7.03
C SER A 436 -4.89 18.54 -6.60
N LYS A 437 -5.26 19.00 -5.39
CA LYS A 437 -6.64 18.90 -4.88
C LYS A 437 -7.58 19.88 -5.56
N ALA A 438 -7.09 21.09 -5.88
CA ALA A 438 -7.86 22.03 -6.70
C ALA A 438 -8.18 21.45 -8.08
N VAL A 439 -7.19 20.82 -8.73
CA VAL A 439 -7.37 20.12 -10.02
C VAL A 439 -8.41 19.00 -9.90
N GLU A 440 -8.36 18.17 -8.85
CA GLU A 440 -9.35 17.10 -8.63
C GLU A 440 -10.79 17.64 -8.53
N ARG A 441 -10.98 18.78 -7.85
CA ARG A 441 -12.29 19.44 -7.72
C ARG A 441 -12.74 20.03 -9.04
N LEU A 442 -11.86 20.73 -9.75
CA LEU A 442 -12.13 21.30 -11.06
C LEU A 442 -12.40 20.21 -12.12
N GLU A 443 -11.76 19.05 -12.06
CA GLU A 443 -12.09 17.91 -12.93
C GLU A 443 -13.46 17.32 -12.63
N ARG A 444 -13.86 17.28 -11.35
CA ARG A 444 -15.21 16.89 -10.93
C ARG A 444 -16.26 17.87 -11.44
N VAL A 445 -15.99 19.17 -11.39
CA VAL A 445 -16.85 20.20 -11.98
C VAL A 445 -17.02 19.94 -13.47
N ARG A 446 -15.95 19.69 -14.23
CA ARG A 446 -16.02 19.42 -15.67
C ARG A 446 -16.83 18.16 -16.03
N LYS A 447 -16.80 17.14 -15.16
CA LYS A 447 -17.58 15.89 -15.33
C LYS A 447 -19.05 16.07 -15.01
N LEU A 448 -19.38 16.82 -13.96
CA LEU A 448 -20.75 17.01 -13.48
C LEU A 448 -21.48 18.15 -14.21
N PHE A 449 -20.74 19.15 -14.67
CA PHE A 449 -21.23 20.37 -15.28
C PHE A 449 -20.39 20.72 -16.54
N PRO A 450 -20.58 19.98 -17.65
CA PRO A 450 -19.79 20.19 -18.86
C PRO A 450 -20.04 21.58 -19.47
N ASN A 451 -18.95 22.27 -19.83
CA ASN A 451 -18.93 23.60 -20.48
C ASN A 451 -19.44 24.77 -19.62
N GLU A 452 -19.56 24.62 -18.29
CA GLU A 452 -19.93 25.74 -17.41
C GLU A 452 -18.80 26.79 -17.26
N GLU A 453 -17.55 26.43 -17.58
CA GLU A 453 -16.42 27.36 -17.64
C GLU A 453 -16.55 28.45 -18.72
N GLU A 454 -17.41 28.26 -19.73
CA GLU A 454 -17.69 29.28 -20.75
C GLU A 454 -18.68 30.34 -20.25
N LYS A 455 -19.50 29.99 -19.24
CA LYS A 455 -20.53 30.86 -18.66
C LYS A 455 -20.10 31.49 -17.35
N ASN A 456 -19.18 30.85 -16.62
CA ASN A 456 -18.71 31.29 -15.31
C ASN A 456 -17.25 31.76 -15.34
N GLU A 457 -17.07 33.08 -15.39
CA GLU A 457 -15.76 33.74 -15.50
C GLU A 457 -14.84 33.42 -14.30
N LYS A 458 -15.41 33.24 -13.10
CA LYS A 458 -14.67 32.88 -11.89
C LYS A 458 -14.12 31.46 -11.98
N LEU A 459 -14.94 30.52 -12.48
CA LEU A 459 -14.52 29.14 -12.72
C LEU A 459 -13.42 29.08 -13.80
N MET A 460 -13.53 29.87 -14.87
CA MET A 460 -12.49 29.98 -15.90
C MET A 460 -11.14 30.44 -15.33
N GLN A 461 -11.15 31.47 -14.46
CA GLN A 461 -9.95 31.96 -13.79
C GLN A 461 -9.31 30.89 -12.89
N LEU A 462 -10.11 30.07 -12.22
CA LEU A 462 -9.62 28.95 -11.39
C LEU A 462 -9.00 27.84 -12.25
N TYR A 463 -9.54 27.53 -13.44
CA TYR A 463 -8.90 26.60 -14.39
C TYR A 463 -7.56 27.12 -14.89
N VAL A 464 -7.44 28.43 -15.17
CA VAL A 464 -6.16 29.04 -15.58
C VAL A 464 -5.16 29.05 -14.43
N ALA A 465 -5.58 29.42 -13.21
CA ALA A 465 -4.74 29.41 -12.02
C ALA A 465 -4.27 28.00 -11.62
N ALA A 466 -5.11 26.98 -11.86
CA ALA A 466 -4.75 25.58 -11.71
C ALA A 466 -3.87 25.03 -12.85
N GLY A 467 -3.70 25.78 -13.96
CA GLY A 467 -2.90 25.39 -15.14
C GLY A 467 -3.56 24.36 -16.04
N LEU A 468 -4.88 24.25 -16.00
CA LEU A 468 -5.67 23.34 -16.82
C LEU A 468 -6.10 23.98 -18.17
N MET A 469 -5.86 25.28 -18.36
CA MET A 469 -6.17 26.06 -19.58
C MET A 469 -5.09 27.12 -19.84
N ALA A 470 -4.81 27.42 -21.12
CA ALA A 470 -3.96 28.56 -21.51
C ALA A 470 -4.75 29.88 -21.41
N ALA A 471 -4.13 30.93 -20.87
CA ALA A 471 -4.77 32.24 -20.74
C ALA A 471 -5.15 32.80 -22.13
N LYS A 472 -6.44 33.10 -22.36
CA LYS A 472 -6.86 33.92 -23.51
C LYS A 472 -6.33 35.34 -23.28
N GLU A 473 -5.45 35.80 -24.16
CA GLU A 473 -5.03 37.21 -24.21
C GLU A 473 -6.27 38.09 -24.46
N ASN A 474 -6.59 38.96 -23.52
CA ASN A 474 -7.62 39.98 -23.71
C ASN A 474 -6.96 41.28 -24.23
N PRO A 475 -7.41 41.86 -25.36
CA PRO A 475 -6.65 42.84 -26.16
C PRO A 475 -6.69 44.30 -25.65
N ALA A 476 -6.73 44.52 -24.33
CA ALA A 476 -6.95 45.86 -23.76
C ALA A 476 -5.71 46.55 -23.14
N THR A 477 -4.54 45.91 -23.12
CA THR A 477 -3.30 46.52 -22.58
C THR A 477 -2.12 46.41 -23.54
N ALA A 478 -2.34 46.70 -24.82
CA ALA A 478 -1.28 46.93 -25.79
C ALA A 478 -1.16 48.43 -26.10
N LYS A 479 -0.37 49.16 -25.29
CA LYS A 479 0.29 50.40 -25.71
C LYS A 479 1.43 50.76 -24.76
N ALA A 480 2.62 50.23 -25.02
CA ALA A 480 3.86 51.00 -25.08
C ALA A 480 4.99 50.10 -25.60
N ALA A 481 5.43 50.45 -26.80
CA ALA A 481 6.44 49.82 -27.63
C ALA A 481 7.81 49.63 -26.93
N ALA A 482 8.44 48.48 -27.19
CA ALA A 482 9.91 48.32 -27.31
C ALA A 482 10.41 49.09 -28.57
N PRO A 483 11.72 49.22 -28.93
CA PRO A 483 12.86 48.34 -28.61
C PRO A 483 14.23 49.12 -28.63
N PRO A 484 15.39 48.62 -29.14
CA PRO A 484 16.02 47.28 -29.14
C PRO A 484 17.50 47.33 -28.62
N GLY A 485 18.21 46.19 -28.58
CA GLY A 485 19.65 46.21 -28.91
C GLY A 485 20.58 45.16 -28.33
N ASN A 486 20.66 44.01 -29.01
CA ASN A 486 21.85 43.21 -29.33
C ASN A 486 22.78 42.58 -28.26
N SER A 487 22.76 41.25 -28.32
CA SER A 487 23.88 40.29 -28.36
C SER A 487 25.32 40.81 -28.38
N SER A 488 26.18 40.19 -27.57
CA SER A 488 27.22 39.25 -28.05
C SER A 488 28.07 38.69 -26.90
N ALA A 489 28.39 37.40 -27.01
CA ALA A 489 29.22 36.54 -26.14
C ALA A 489 30.72 36.96 -26.08
N PRO A 490 31.68 36.09 -25.69
CA PRO A 490 31.86 35.20 -24.51
C PRO A 490 33.23 35.45 -23.82
N ALA A 491 33.55 34.64 -22.78
CA ALA A 491 34.87 33.99 -22.56
C ALA A 491 35.64 34.27 -21.25
N LYS A 492 35.95 33.14 -20.60
CA LYS A 492 37.24 32.67 -20.07
C LYS A 492 37.88 33.37 -18.85
N THR A 493 38.08 32.51 -17.85
CA THR A 493 39.10 32.45 -16.78
C THR A 493 40.38 33.25 -16.99
N PRO A 494 41.02 33.65 -15.87
CA PRO A 494 42.25 32.96 -15.50
C PRO A 494 42.35 32.60 -14.01
N ALA A 495 42.99 31.45 -13.79
CA ALA A 495 43.53 31.00 -12.52
C ALA A 495 44.75 31.84 -12.11
N VAL A 496 44.94 32.07 -10.82
CA VAL A 496 46.27 32.25 -10.22
C VAL A 496 46.35 31.46 -8.92
N THR A 497 47.46 30.75 -8.82
CA THR A 497 47.90 29.73 -7.87
C THR A 497 48.14 30.21 -6.44
N ALA A 498 48.01 29.25 -5.52
CA ALA A 498 48.16 29.31 -4.07
C ALA A 498 49.54 29.80 -3.55
N PRO A 499 49.65 30.01 -2.23
CA PRO A 499 50.39 29.03 -1.42
C PRO A 499 49.69 28.64 -0.10
N LEU A 500 49.66 27.33 0.17
CA LEU A 500 49.63 26.72 1.51
C LEU A 500 51.10 26.50 1.95
N PRO A 501 51.46 26.28 3.24
CA PRO A 501 50.63 25.63 4.27
C PRO A 501 50.77 26.15 5.72
N ALA A 502 49.75 25.89 6.55
CA ALA A 502 49.95 25.60 7.98
C ALA A 502 48.86 24.61 8.46
N ALA A 503 49.33 23.66 9.27
CA ALA A 503 48.71 22.42 9.71
C ALA A 503 47.24 22.46 10.19
N ALA A 504 46.55 21.38 9.81
CA ALA A 504 45.38 20.75 10.43
C ALA A 504 44.96 21.30 11.81
N ALA A 505 43.81 22.00 11.82
CA ALA A 505 42.94 22.07 12.99
C ALA A 505 41.79 21.09 12.77
N HIS A 506 41.64 20.17 13.72
CA HIS A 506 40.66 19.10 13.72
C HIS A 506 39.20 19.59 13.58
N ASP A 507 38.40 18.69 13.02
CA ASP A 507 36.97 18.77 12.71
C ASP A 507 36.10 18.73 13.99
N GLU A 508 36.28 19.68 14.91
CA GLU A 508 35.51 19.78 16.17
C GLU A 508 34.07 20.31 15.99
N ASN A 509 33.72 20.86 14.82
CA ASN A 509 32.45 21.56 14.61
C ASN A 509 31.29 20.70 14.08
N ALA A 510 31.55 19.52 13.51
CA ALA A 510 30.49 18.72 12.87
C ALA A 510 29.50 18.13 13.89
N VAL A 511 30.01 17.65 15.04
CA VAL A 511 29.19 17.04 16.11
C VAL A 511 28.32 18.09 16.80
N ASP A 512 28.86 19.29 17.03
CA ASP A 512 28.15 20.41 17.65
C ASP A 512 27.06 20.97 16.71
N ASN A 513 27.36 21.10 15.41
CA ASN A 513 26.36 21.49 14.40
C ASN A 513 25.21 20.48 14.29
N PHE A 514 25.48 19.18 14.38
CA PHE A 514 24.44 18.15 14.36
C PHE A 514 23.53 18.21 15.60
N ALA A 515 24.13 18.43 16.78
CA ALA A 515 23.38 18.62 18.02
C ALA A 515 22.45 19.84 17.96
N ARG A 516 22.96 20.98 17.46
CA ARG A 516 22.18 22.21 17.24
C ARG A 516 21.04 22.00 16.25
N VAL A 517 21.28 21.35 15.11
CA VAL A 517 20.23 21.02 14.14
C VAL A 517 19.12 20.19 14.79
N THR A 518 19.49 19.18 15.56
CA THR A 518 18.54 18.27 16.21
C THR A 518 17.69 19.01 17.24
N GLU A 519 18.29 19.88 18.05
CA GLU A 519 17.59 20.68 19.07
C GLU A 519 16.64 21.70 18.43
N ILE A 520 17.10 22.44 17.42
CA ILE A 520 16.28 23.40 16.67
C ILE A 520 15.11 22.67 16.01
N THR A 521 15.38 21.55 15.34
CA THR A 521 14.35 20.73 14.70
C THR A 521 13.29 20.31 15.73
N ARG A 522 13.72 19.78 16.89
CA ARG A 522 12.80 19.38 17.97
C ARG A 522 11.93 20.54 18.44
N SER A 523 12.50 21.73 18.60
CA SER A 523 11.78 22.94 19.02
C SER A 523 10.77 23.43 17.98
N ILE A 524 11.12 23.36 16.69
CA ILE A 524 10.26 23.72 15.56
C ILE A 524 9.05 22.77 15.46
N TYR A 525 9.26 21.46 15.55
CA TYR A 525 8.18 20.46 15.44
C TYR A 525 7.23 20.41 16.63
N ARG A 526 7.58 21.05 17.76
CA ARG A 526 6.69 21.25 18.91
C ARG A 526 5.64 22.35 18.68
N GLN A 527 5.82 23.19 17.67
CA GLN A 527 4.93 24.31 17.41
C GLN A 527 3.65 23.86 16.68
N ALA A 528 2.51 24.45 17.06
CA ALA A 528 1.19 24.02 16.58
C ALA A 528 0.66 24.84 15.40
N ASN A 529 1.13 26.07 15.19
CA ASN A 529 0.66 26.96 14.15
C ASN A 529 1.85 27.58 13.39
N VAL A 530 1.60 28.04 12.16
CA VAL A 530 2.63 28.56 11.25
C VAL A 530 3.43 29.72 11.85
N LYS A 531 2.76 30.65 12.56
CA LYS A 531 3.42 31.81 13.17
C LYS A 531 4.37 31.37 14.28
N SER A 532 3.97 30.42 15.11
CA SER A 532 4.81 29.85 16.17
C SER A 532 5.99 29.07 15.61
N VAL A 533 5.79 28.29 14.54
CA VAL A 533 6.87 27.60 13.82
C VAL A 533 7.94 28.62 13.39
N LEU A 534 7.54 29.64 12.64
CA LEU A 534 8.46 30.69 12.18
C LEU A 534 9.13 31.42 13.34
N PHE A 535 8.39 31.75 14.40
CA PHE A 535 8.92 32.45 15.58
C PHE A 535 10.00 31.63 16.26
N THR A 536 9.72 30.37 16.55
CA THR A 536 10.70 29.48 17.18
C THR A 536 11.89 29.25 16.28
N SER A 537 11.70 29.05 14.98
CA SER A 537 12.79 28.89 14.02
C SER A 537 13.75 30.08 14.05
N VAL A 538 13.27 31.32 13.88
CA VAL A 538 14.18 32.49 13.82
C VAL A 538 14.91 32.72 15.14
N ASN A 539 14.25 32.48 16.28
CA ASN A 539 14.86 32.65 17.61
C ASN A 539 15.93 31.59 17.89
N GLU A 540 15.62 30.32 17.65
CA GLU A 540 16.55 29.22 17.93
C GLU A 540 17.73 29.26 16.95
N ILE A 541 17.49 29.49 15.66
CA ILE A 541 18.56 29.66 14.67
C ILE A 541 19.44 30.86 15.05
N GLY A 542 18.82 32.01 15.38
CA GLY A 542 19.54 33.21 15.76
C GLY A 542 20.48 33.00 16.94
N ARG A 543 20.01 32.33 18.00
CA ARG A 543 20.79 32.01 19.21
C ARG A 543 21.86 30.97 18.94
N HIS A 544 21.51 29.83 18.35
CA HIS A 544 22.45 28.71 18.16
C HIS A 544 23.53 29.01 17.12
N PHE A 545 23.27 29.89 16.15
CA PHE A 545 24.24 30.28 15.12
C PHE A 545 24.88 31.65 15.36
N ASN A 546 24.61 32.27 16.52
CA ASN A 546 25.10 33.61 16.90
C ASN A 546 24.87 34.63 15.78
N ALA A 547 23.69 34.64 15.17
CA ALA A 547 23.34 35.61 14.14
C ALA A 547 23.00 36.96 14.77
N SER A 548 23.49 38.07 14.20
CA SER A 548 23.05 39.41 14.64
C SER A 548 21.55 39.56 14.38
N ARG A 549 21.08 39.01 13.25
CA ARG A 549 19.67 38.94 12.91
C ARG A 549 19.34 37.68 12.13
N CYS A 550 18.13 37.16 12.33
CA CYS A 550 17.59 36.03 11.57
C CYS A 550 16.16 36.35 11.16
N VAL A 551 15.85 36.25 9.87
CA VAL A 551 14.53 36.58 9.30
C VAL A 551 14.01 35.39 8.52
N ALA A 552 12.77 34.98 8.77
CA ALA A 552 12.09 33.97 7.97
C ALA A 552 10.81 34.56 7.37
N GLY A 553 10.63 34.37 6.06
CA GLY A 553 9.48 34.87 5.32
C GLY A 553 8.82 33.79 4.47
N LEU A 554 7.50 33.63 4.57
CA LEU A 554 6.71 32.80 3.66
C LEU A 554 6.15 33.67 2.53
N CYS A 555 6.62 33.45 1.31
CA CYS A 555 6.33 34.29 0.15
C CYS A 555 6.35 33.45 -1.12
N THR A 556 5.44 33.76 -2.04
CA THR A 556 5.51 33.29 -3.43
C THR A 556 6.36 34.26 -4.23
N LEU A 557 7.16 33.75 -5.16
CA LEU A 557 8.09 34.56 -5.94
C LEU A 557 7.35 35.73 -6.64
N GLY A 558 7.79 36.96 -6.39
CA GLY A 558 7.20 38.19 -6.96
C GLY A 558 6.02 38.78 -6.19
N LYS A 559 5.58 38.17 -5.07
CA LYS A 559 4.54 38.71 -4.18
C LYS A 559 5.13 39.13 -2.82
N PRO A 560 4.51 40.08 -2.09
CA PRO A 560 4.95 40.41 -0.74
C PRO A 560 4.79 39.20 0.21
N PRO A 561 5.57 39.13 1.30
CA PRO A 561 5.49 38.01 2.24
C PRO A 561 4.15 37.95 2.96
N SER A 562 3.54 36.76 2.95
CA SER A 562 2.29 36.45 3.66
C SER A 562 2.49 36.40 5.18
N ALA A 563 3.71 36.05 5.61
CA ALA A 563 4.16 36.12 6.99
C ALA A 563 5.68 36.32 7.00
N ALA A 564 6.17 37.18 7.89
CA ALA A 564 7.59 37.35 8.14
C ALA A 564 7.82 37.54 9.63
N LEU A 565 8.88 36.93 10.17
CA LEU A 565 9.31 37.10 11.55
C LEU A 565 10.82 37.31 11.62
N GLU A 566 11.23 38.10 12.59
CA GLU A 566 12.61 38.52 12.81
C GLU A 566 13.04 38.17 14.25
N TYR A 567 14.26 37.69 14.37
CA TYR A 567 15.04 37.64 15.61
C TYR A 567 16.17 38.67 15.50
N CYS A 568 16.37 39.46 16.56
CA CYS A 568 17.53 40.33 16.73
C CYS A 568 18.30 39.95 17.99
N ALA A 569 19.64 39.89 17.88
CA ALA A 569 20.50 39.73 19.04
C ALA A 569 20.46 40.98 19.95
N PRO A 570 20.75 40.84 21.25
CA PRO A 570 20.81 42.00 22.16
C PRO A 570 21.76 43.08 21.64
N GLY A 571 21.30 44.32 21.59
CA GLY A 571 22.09 45.47 21.09
C GLY A 571 22.05 45.68 19.57
N VAL A 572 21.43 44.76 18.81
CA VAL A 572 21.21 44.94 17.37
C VAL A 572 19.90 45.69 17.14
N LYS A 573 19.95 46.73 16.29
CA LYS A 573 18.77 47.52 15.90
C LYS A 573 17.71 46.63 15.26
N GLN A 574 16.42 46.83 15.55
CA GLN A 574 15.35 46.11 14.85
C GLN A 574 15.12 46.66 13.45
N SER A 575 14.73 45.79 12.52
CA SER A 575 14.33 46.20 11.17
C SER A 575 12.94 46.84 11.21
N ASP A 576 12.72 47.85 10.37
CA ASP A 576 11.36 48.26 10.07
C ASP A 576 10.70 47.30 9.06
N VAL A 577 9.38 47.39 8.95
CA VAL A 577 8.59 46.49 8.09
C VAL A 577 9.00 46.59 6.62
N MET A 578 9.36 47.79 6.15
CA MET A 578 9.74 48.00 4.75
C MET A 578 11.09 47.36 4.44
N ALA A 579 12.06 47.48 5.35
CA ALA A 579 13.35 46.83 5.28
C ALA A 579 13.19 45.30 5.18
N ILE A 580 12.37 44.70 6.05
CA ILE A 580 12.08 43.25 6.02
C ILE A 580 11.50 42.84 4.66
N VAL A 581 10.47 43.53 4.18
CA VAL A 581 9.81 43.19 2.91
C VAL A 581 10.77 43.32 1.72
N LYS A 582 11.59 44.37 1.68
CA LYS A 582 12.56 44.62 0.61
C LYS A 582 13.71 43.61 0.62
N LEU A 583 14.26 43.31 1.79
CA LEU A 583 15.33 42.32 1.96
C LEU A 583 14.85 40.91 1.62
N ILE A 584 13.65 40.52 2.05
CA ILE A 584 13.02 39.25 1.65
C ILE A 584 12.86 39.18 0.13
N GLY A 585 12.24 40.21 -0.48
CA GLY A 585 11.95 40.21 -1.92
C GLY A 585 13.21 40.08 -2.78
N LEU A 586 14.27 40.83 -2.45
CA LEU A 586 15.53 40.76 -3.18
C LEU A 586 16.24 39.42 -2.93
N SER A 587 16.32 38.98 -1.68
CA SER A 587 16.98 37.71 -1.34
C SER A 587 16.28 36.53 -2.02
N GLN A 588 14.96 36.60 -2.19
CA GLN A 588 14.18 35.57 -2.89
C GLN A 588 14.60 35.47 -4.36
N GLN A 589 14.79 36.61 -5.04
CA GLN A 589 15.25 36.65 -6.43
C GLN A 589 16.69 36.16 -6.59
N LEU A 590 17.55 36.45 -5.62
CA LEU A 590 18.95 35.98 -5.66
C LEU A 590 19.04 34.46 -5.41
N ALA A 591 18.19 33.93 -4.52
CA ALA A 591 18.25 32.54 -4.06
C ALA A 591 17.40 31.53 -4.87
N VAL A 592 16.96 31.89 -6.09
CA VAL A 592 16.10 31.03 -6.94
C VAL A 592 16.76 29.67 -7.23
N ASN A 593 18.09 29.65 -7.39
CA ASN A 593 18.85 28.44 -7.74
C ASN A 593 19.53 27.77 -6.52
N GLY A 594 19.20 28.20 -5.30
CA GLY A 594 19.80 27.68 -4.07
C GLY A 594 20.33 28.78 -3.14
N PRO A 595 21.00 28.39 -2.04
CA PRO A 595 21.51 29.34 -1.05
C PRO A 595 22.52 30.35 -1.62
N VAL A 596 22.45 31.60 -1.16
CA VAL A 596 23.35 32.69 -1.53
C VAL A 596 24.07 33.21 -0.29
N SER A 597 25.39 33.26 -0.34
CA SER A 597 26.25 33.80 0.73
C SER A 597 26.98 35.03 0.24
N ILE A 598 26.89 36.12 0.99
CA ILE A 598 27.53 37.41 0.72
C ILE A 598 28.36 37.78 1.96
N SER A 599 29.69 37.81 1.80
CA SER A 599 30.62 38.08 2.92
C SER A 599 30.97 39.56 3.11
N ASP A 600 30.70 40.40 2.10
CA ASP A 600 30.84 41.86 2.13
C ASP A 600 29.56 42.49 1.57
N ALA A 601 28.53 42.54 2.42
CA ALA A 601 27.21 43.05 2.05
C ALA A 601 27.20 44.55 1.69
N PRO A 602 27.96 45.45 2.36
CA PRO A 602 27.98 46.87 2.01
C PRO A 602 28.47 47.16 0.59
N ASN A 603 29.41 46.36 0.08
CA ASN A 603 29.99 46.54 -1.26
C ASN A 603 29.40 45.62 -2.33
N ALA A 604 28.58 44.64 -1.95
CA ALA A 604 27.96 43.70 -2.89
C ALA A 604 27.12 44.40 -3.96
N THR A 605 27.34 44.05 -5.21
CA THR A 605 26.61 44.59 -6.36
C THR A 605 25.16 44.11 -6.40
N GLU A 606 24.94 42.89 -5.93
CA GLU A 606 23.68 42.18 -5.86
C GLU A 606 22.71 42.84 -4.89
N LEU A 607 23.22 43.52 -3.86
CA LEU A 607 22.43 44.21 -2.83
C LEU A 607 22.20 45.70 -3.13
N THR A 608 22.59 46.20 -4.31
CA THR A 608 22.40 47.61 -4.71
C THR A 608 20.96 48.10 -4.52
N PRO A 609 19.89 47.35 -4.89
CA PRO A 609 18.50 47.80 -4.71
C PRO A 609 18.06 48.01 -3.26
N VAL A 610 18.79 47.46 -2.29
CA VAL A 610 18.49 47.53 -0.85
C VAL A 610 19.64 48.11 -0.03
N ARG A 611 20.61 48.77 -0.69
CA ARG A 611 21.84 49.26 -0.06
C ARG A 611 21.60 50.20 1.11
N GLU A 612 20.57 51.03 1.01
CA GLU A 612 20.14 51.94 2.08
C GLU A 612 19.77 51.17 3.35
N TYR A 613 19.06 50.05 3.21
CA TYR A 613 18.69 49.17 4.33
C TYR A 613 19.92 48.44 4.88
N VAL A 614 20.79 47.90 4.01
CA VAL A 614 22.06 47.26 4.39
C VAL A 614 22.91 48.19 5.26
N GLN A 615 23.05 49.46 4.89
CA GLN A 615 23.79 50.45 5.66
C GLN A 615 23.07 50.85 6.95
N SER A 616 21.77 51.11 6.90
CA SER A 616 20.99 51.56 8.07
C SER A 616 20.86 50.52 9.19
N LEU A 617 21.01 49.24 8.82
CA LEU A 617 20.96 48.07 9.69
C LEU A 617 22.36 47.51 10.00
N SER A 618 23.42 48.15 9.47
CA SER A 618 24.82 47.74 9.60
C SER A 618 25.08 46.29 9.20
N ILE A 619 24.46 45.81 8.12
CA ILE A 619 24.65 44.43 7.64
C ILE A 619 26.01 44.35 6.93
N GLU A 620 26.94 43.59 7.49
CA GLU A 620 28.27 43.33 6.95
C GLU A 620 28.34 42.01 6.17
N SER A 621 27.57 41.00 6.56
CA SER A 621 27.42 39.77 5.78
C SER A 621 26.01 39.19 5.87
N LEU A 622 25.63 38.41 4.84
CA LEU A 622 24.28 37.89 4.65
C LEU A 622 24.33 36.47 4.07
N LEU A 623 23.51 35.57 4.61
CA LEU A 623 23.24 34.24 4.07
C LEU A 623 21.74 34.09 3.83
N ALA A 624 21.34 33.90 2.57
CA ALA A 624 19.98 33.68 2.15
C ALA A 624 19.78 32.21 1.75
N VAL A 625 18.80 31.54 2.34
CA VAL A 625 18.49 30.12 2.10
C VAL A 625 17.03 30.00 1.67
N PRO A 626 16.75 29.51 0.45
CA PRO A 626 15.39 29.36 -0.04
C PRO A 626 14.66 28.23 0.69
N LEU A 627 13.36 28.41 0.92
CA LEU A 627 12.47 27.39 1.45
C LEU A 627 11.71 26.75 0.27
N PHE A 628 12.00 25.50 -0.07
CA PHE A 628 11.36 24.81 -1.20
C PHE A 628 10.26 23.85 -0.75
N ASP A 629 9.10 23.94 -1.38
CA ASP A 629 8.00 22.96 -1.25
C ASP A 629 7.66 22.41 -2.64
N GLY A 630 7.87 21.11 -2.86
CA GLY A 630 7.52 20.43 -4.12
C GLY A 630 8.16 20.99 -5.40
N GLY A 631 9.25 21.77 -5.29
CA GLY A 631 9.94 22.42 -6.41
C GLY A 631 9.65 23.92 -6.57
N GLU A 632 8.69 24.47 -5.83
CA GLU A 632 8.42 25.91 -5.79
C GLU A 632 9.07 26.54 -4.54
N GLN A 633 9.59 27.77 -4.69
CA GLN A 633 10.14 28.53 -3.57
C GLN A 633 8.99 29.12 -2.74
N ALA A 634 8.64 28.45 -1.64
CA ALA A 634 7.57 28.81 -0.71
C ALA A 634 7.97 29.93 0.28
N GLY A 635 9.26 30.27 0.34
CA GLY A 635 9.76 31.35 1.18
C GLY A 635 11.28 31.46 1.23
N ILE A 636 11.78 32.17 2.24
CA ILE A 636 13.21 32.40 2.45
C ILE A 636 13.57 32.53 3.93
N LEU A 637 14.76 32.06 4.28
CA LEU A 637 15.43 32.25 5.56
C LEU A 637 16.69 33.09 5.33
N ILE A 638 16.87 34.17 6.09
CA ILE A 638 17.98 35.11 5.94
C ILE A 638 18.70 35.22 7.29
N LEU A 639 20.02 35.04 7.29
CA LEU A 639 20.87 35.30 8.43
C LEU A 639 21.77 36.48 8.11
N GLU A 640 21.86 37.44 9.02
CA GLU A 640 22.63 38.67 8.84
C GLU A 640 23.62 38.85 10.00
N GLN A 641 24.75 39.48 9.70
CA GLN A 641 25.75 39.87 10.69
C GLN A 641 26.09 41.33 10.60
N THR A 642 26.32 41.93 11.77
CA THR A 642 26.84 43.30 11.92
C THR A 642 28.36 43.36 12.05
N THR A 643 29.02 42.22 11.93
CA THR A 643 30.48 42.06 11.93
C THR A 643 30.90 41.19 10.72
N PRO A 644 32.16 41.25 10.28
CA PRO A 644 32.55 40.53 9.08
C PRO A 644 32.51 39.03 9.36
N ARG A 645 31.66 38.30 8.65
CA ARG A 645 31.54 36.85 8.78
C ARG A 645 31.53 36.18 7.42
N GLN A 646 32.45 35.24 7.23
CA GLN A 646 32.42 34.29 6.13
C GLN A 646 31.53 33.11 6.49
N TRP A 647 30.46 32.88 5.71
CA TRP A 647 29.61 31.71 5.86
C TRP A 647 30.27 30.50 5.21
N ARG A 648 30.60 29.49 6.02
CA ARG A 648 31.29 28.29 5.52
C ARG A 648 30.31 27.39 4.78
N HIS A 649 30.81 26.52 3.91
CA HIS A 649 29.97 25.54 3.21
C HIS A 649 29.19 24.66 4.19
N THR A 650 29.79 24.30 5.32
CA THR A 650 29.12 23.58 6.41
C THR A 650 27.93 24.34 6.98
N ASP A 651 28.02 25.66 7.14
CA ASP A 651 26.94 26.50 7.65
C ASP A 651 25.78 26.54 6.65
N ILE A 652 26.09 26.60 5.36
CA ILE A 652 25.10 26.60 4.28
C ILE A 652 24.33 25.27 4.24
N VAL A 653 25.04 24.13 4.32
CA VAL A 653 24.41 22.80 4.34
C VAL A 653 23.52 22.63 5.57
N VAL A 654 24.01 23.05 6.74
CA VAL A 654 23.27 22.99 8.00
C VAL A 654 22.00 23.87 7.94
N MET A 655 22.13 25.10 7.46
CA MET A 655 20.98 26.00 7.29
C MET A 655 19.98 25.46 6.28
N LYS A 656 20.44 24.85 5.19
CA LYS A 656 19.57 24.18 4.21
C LYS A 656 18.77 23.06 4.87
N THR A 657 19.41 22.21 5.67
CA THR A 657 18.73 21.14 6.41
C THR A 657 17.66 21.70 7.34
N ILE A 658 17.96 22.76 8.09
CA ILE A 658 16.97 23.40 8.98
C ILE A 658 15.83 24.06 8.19
N ALA A 659 16.15 24.68 7.05
CA ALA A 659 15.16 25.24 6.14
C ALA A 659 14.18 24.17 5.61
N ASP A 660 14.70 23.02 5.18
CA ASP A 660 13.88 21.88 4.74
C ASP A 660 12.97 21.38 5.87
N GLN A 661 13.50 21.26 7.09
CA GLN A 661 12.70 20.90 8.27
C GLN A 661 11.64 21.95 8.62
N MET A 662 11.94 23.23 8.41
CA MET A 662 11.01 24.33 8.65
C MET A 662 9.84 24.29 7.66
N VAL A 663 10.09 23.99 6.38
CA VAL A 663 9.02 23.81 5.37
C VAL A 663 8.09 22.68 5.78
N LEU A 664 8.64 21.53 6.16
CA LEU A 664 7.85 20.37 6.58
C LEU A 664 7.01 20.69 7.84
N ALA A 665 7.59 21.39 8.82
CA ALA A 665 6.86 21.83 10.01
C ALA A 665 5.73 22.83 9.69
N VAL A 666 5.95 23.78 8.78
CA VAL A 666 4.92 24.71 8.31
C VAL A 666 3.79 23.97 7.58
N SER A 667 4.13 23.03 6.70
CA SER A 667 3.14 22.21 5.97
C SER A 667 2.30 21.38 6.94
N ASN A 668 2.94 20.75 7.93
CA ASN A 668 2.25 20.02 9.00
C ASN A 668 1.34 20.91 9.85
N ALA A 669 1.79 22.12 10.22
CA ALA A 669 0.96 23.07 10.95
C ALA A 669 -0.26 23.52 10.14
N ARG A 670 -0.10 23.73 8.82
CA ARG A 670 -1.22 24.04 7.90
C ARG A 670 -2.19 22.87 7.80
N LEU A 671 -1.69 21.64 7.63
CA LEU A 671 -2.51 20.43 7.58
C LEU A 671 -3.28 20.19 8.88
N ARG A 672 -2.68 20.43 10.05
CA ARG A 672 -3.38 20.35 11.34
C ARG A 672 -4.45 21.42 11.49
N SER A 673 -4.16 22.66 11.09
CA SER A 673 -5.17 23.72 11.07
C SER A 673 -6.32 23.36 10.14
N LEU A 674 -6.00 22.84 8.95
CA LEU A 674 -6.99 22.38 7.97
C LEU A 674 -7.79 21.20 8.50
N MET A 675 -7.16 20.22 9.15
CA MET A 675 -7.86 19.12 9.81
C MET A 675 -8.77 19.63 10.93
N LYS A 676 -8.34 20.63 11.72
CA LYS A 676 -9.17 21.23 12.77
C LYS A 676 -10.33 22.06 12.21
N THR A 677 -10.14 22.70 11.05
CA THR A 677 -11.16 23.51 10.38
C THR A 677 -12.13 22.67 9.54
N LEU A 678 -11.66 21.55 8.96
CA LEU A 678 -12.47 20.59 8.20
C LEU A 678 -13.09 19.51 9.10
N ALA A 679 -12.51 19.23 10.27
CA ALA A 679 -13.17 18.44 11.30
C ALA A 679 -14.29 19.29 11.87
N VAL A 680 -15.48 19.08 11.35
CA VAL A 680 -16.71 19.75 11.77
C VAL A 680 -16.83 19.58 13.29
N THR A 681 -16.44 20.59 14.06
CA THR A 681 -16.60 20.63 15.51
C THR A 681 -18.09 20.64 15.81
N ASP A 682 -18.50 19.92 16.84
CA ASP A 682 -19.83 20.12 17.40
C ASP A 682 -19.82 21.47 18.13
N GLU A 683 -20.40 22.51 17.50
CA GLU A 683 -20.41 23.90 18.00
C GLU A 683 -20.95 24.01 19.43
N LYS A 684 -21.86 23.10 19.79
CA LYS A 684 -22.48 23.06 21.12
C LYS A 684 -21.52 22.54 22.18
N SER A 685 -20.74 21.48 21.92
CA SER A 685 -19.89 20.84 22.93
C SER A 685 -18.39 21.19 22.84
N GLY A 686 -17.94 21.74 21.70
CA GLY A 686 -16.53 22.02 21.42
C GLY A 686 -15.68 20.77 21.13
N LEU A 687 -16.29 19.58 21.09
CA LEU A 687 -15.64 18.32 20.78
C LEU A 687 -15.50 18.13 19.25
N LEU A 688 -14.50 17.38 18.82
CA LEU A 688 -14.46 16.90 17.43
C LEU A 688 -15.53 15.82 17.22
N LYS A 689 -16.09 15.77 16.00
CA LYS A 689 -17.02 14.70 15.60
C LYS A 689 -16.33 13.34 15.52
N ARG A 690 -17.15 12.29 15.70
CA ARG A 690 -16.69 10.89 15.64
C ARG A 690 -16.00 10.52 14.34
N SER A 691 -16.41 11.13 13.22
CA SER A 691 -15.82 10.91 11.89
C SER A 691 -14.33 11.27 11.85
N SER A 692 -13.88 12.22 12.67
CA SER A 692 -12.48 12.67 12.72
C SER A 692 -11.60 11.81 13.62
N TYR A 693 -12.16 10.87 14.38
CA TYR A 693 -11.44 10.10 15.39
C TYR A 693 -10.23 9.33 14.83
N LEU A 694 -10.44 8.57 13.75
CA LEU A 694 -9.39 7.72 13.17
C LEU A 694 -8.29 8.55 12.52
N ASP A 695 -8.66 9.58 11.77
CA ASP A 695 -7.69 10.45 11.09
C ASP A 695 -6.80 11.19 12.08
N VAL A 696 -7.37 11.70 13.17
CA VAL A 696 -6.63 12.36 14.24
C VAL A 696 -5.71 11.36 14.94
N LEU A 697 -6.21 10.18 15.30
CA LEU A 697 -5.42 9.16 16.00
C LEU A 697 -4.24 8.66 15.15
N LEU A 698 -4.45 8.41 13.86
CA LEU A 698 -3.39 8.06 12.91
C LEU A 698 -2.35 9.17 12.78
N SER A 699 -2.79 10.42 12.72
CA SER A 699 -1.90 11.59 12.65
C SER A 699 -1.02 11.72 13.90
N GLU A 700 -1.60 11.55 15.09
CA GLU A 700 -0.87 11.64 16.36
C GLU A 700 0.06 10.44 16.60
N VAL A 701 -0.30 9.24 16.15
CA VAL A 701 0.62 8.07 16.18
C VAL A 701 1.84 8.33 15.30
N LYS A 702 1.63 8.79 14.05
CA LYS A 702 2.74 9.12 13.14
C LYS A 702 3.66 10.18 13.72
N ARG A 703 3.09 11.24 14.31
CA ARG A 703 3.85 12.28 15.02
C ARG A 703 4.64 11.71 16.20
N SER A 704 4.00 10.88 17.02
CA SER A 704 4.62 10.33 18.23
C SER A 704 5.75 9.36 17.92
N LEU A 705 5.64 8.60 16.81
CA LEU A 705 6.74 7.80 16.26
C LEU A 705 7.92 8.67 15.82
N GLN A 706 7.67 9.77 15.13
CA GLN A 706 8.72 10.71 14.69
C GLN A 706 9.41 11.42 15.87
N GLN A 707 8.63 11.77 16.91
CA GLN A 707 9.13 12.54 18.07
C GLN A 707 9.66 11.66 19.20
N GLN A 708 9.46 10.34 19.13
CA GLN A 708 9.74 9.38 20.20
C GLN A 708 9.13 9.79 21.55
N THR A 709 7.91 10.33 21.50
CA THR A 709 7.15 10.77 22.68
C THR A 709 5.98 9.83 22.93
N PRO A 710 5.62 9.53 24.19
CA PRO A 710 4.49 8.65 24.49
C PRO A 710 3.15 9.27 24.05
N LEU A 711 2.21 8.42 23.65
CA LEU A 711 0.85 8.80 23.29
C LEU A 711 -0.11 7.89 24.04
N THR A 712 -1.07 8.48 24.75
CA THR A 712 -2.10 7.71 25.46
C THR A 712 -3.49 8.05 24.96
N LEU A 713 -4.26 7.00 24.65
CA LEU A 713 -5.67 7.06 24.32
C LEU A 713 -6.49 6.73 25.57
N MET A 714 -7.50 7.55 25.84
CA MET A 714 -8.46 7.32 26.91
C MET A 714 -9.87 7.33 26.35
N LEU A 715 -10.71 6.41 26.84
CA LEU A 715 -12.12 6.37 26.50
C LEU A 715 -12.94 6.55 27.78
N LEU A 716 -13.61 7.70 27.89
CA LEU A 716 -14.42 8.08 29.03
C LEU A 716 -15.88 7.73 28.74
N HIS A 717 -16.55 7.07 29.67
CA HIS A 717 -17.94 6.65 29.57
C HIS A 717 -18.76 7.13 30.77
N PHE A 718 -19.87 7.82 30.49
CA PHE A 718 -20.69 8.51 31.49
C PHE A 718 -21.97 7.77 31.90
N GLY A 719 -22.08 6.49 31.52
CA GLY A 719 -23.21 5.62 31.85
C GLY A 719 -23.94 5.12 30.60
N LYS A 720 -24.81 4.11 30.80
CA LYS A 720 -25.56 3.48 29.71
C LYS A 720 -26.56 4.48 29.13
N ALA A 721 -26.44 4.80 27.85
CA ALA A 721 -27.32 5.73 27.14
C ALA A 721 -28.81 5.37 27.34
N SER A 722 -29.18 4.09 27.16
CA SER A 722 -30.56 3.63 27.33
C SER A 722 -31.11 3.77 28.75
N ALA A 723 -30.27 3.75 29.79
CA ALA A 723 -30.68 3.97 31.17
C ALA A 723 -30.87 5.47 31.44
N LEU A 724 -29.91 6.29 31.02
CA LEU A 724 -29.94 7.74 31.18
C LEU A 724 -31.12 8.36 30.41
N THR A 725 -31.33 7.96 29.16
CA THR A 725 -32.45 8.46 28.34
C THR A 725 -33.82 8.10 28.95
N LYS A 726 -33.95 6.94 29.61
CA LYS A 726 -35.18 6.57 30.32
C LYS A 726 -35.38 7.36 31.62
N GLU A 727 -34.31 7.71 32.31
CA GLU A 727 -34.36 8.41 33.60
C GLU A 727 -34.65 9.91 33.43
N VAL A 728 -33.99 10.56 32.47
CA VAL A 728 -34.00 12.03 32.35
C VAL A 728 -34.43 12.55 30.99
N GLY A 729 -34.63 11.69 29.99
CA GLY A 729 -34.99 12.08 28.64
C GLY A 729 -33.79 12.47 27.77
N GLU A 730 -33.93 12.26 26.47
CA GLU A 730 -32.85 12.37 25.48
C GLU A 730 -32.21 13.77 25.43
N SER A 731 -33.02 14.83 25.38
CA SER A 731 -32.54 16.21 25.36
C SER A 731 -31.70 16.57 26.59
N ASN A 732 -32.02 16.00 27.76
CA ASN A 732 -31.24 16.22 28.97
C ASN A 732 -29.91 15.47 28.97
N VAL A 733 -29.86 14.28 28.35
CA VAL A 733 -28.61 13.54 28.13
C VAL A 733 -27.71 14.31 27.16
N GLU A 734 -28.27 14.85 26.08
CA GLU A 734 -27.53 15.68 25.12
C GLU A 734 -26.93 16.92 25.79
N ASN A 735 -27.73 17.65 26.57
CA ASN A 735 -27.29 18.82 27.34
C ASN A 735 -26.21 18.46 28.36
N MET A 736 -26.35 17.34 29.07
CA MET A 736 -25.34 16.85 30.02
C MET A 736 -24.01 16.59 29.31
N MET A 737 -24.04 15.89 28.18
CA MET A 737 -22.84 15.58 27.40
C MET A 737 -22.23 16.82 26.74
N GLN A 738 -23.05 17.81 26.39
CA GLN A 738 -22.59 19.12 25.92
C GLN A 738 -21.78 19.85 27.01
N GLN A 739 -22.30 19.92 28.24
CA GLN A 739 -21.61 20.54 29.38
C GLN A 739 -20.32 19.79 29.74
N ILE A 740 -20.35 18.45 29.73
CA ILE A 740 -19.15 17.63 29.94
C ILE A 740 -18.11 17.93 28.85
N GLY A 741 -18.51 18.01 27.58
CA GLY A 741 -17.63 18.35 26.47
C GLY A 741 -16.95 19.72 26.63
N GLN A 742 -17.73 20.75 26.96
CA GLN A 742 -17.22 22.11 27.20
C GLN A 742 -16.23 22.15 28.38
N ASN A 743 -16.58 21.46 29.47
CA ASN A 743 -15.73 21.36 30.66
C ASN A 743 -14.42 20.60 30.37
N LEU A 744 -14.47 19.54 29.56
CA LEU A 744 -13.28 18.82 29.13
C LEU A 744 -12.39 19.69 28.24
N CYS A 745 -12.95 20.29 27.18
CA CYS A 745 -12.19 21.10 26.21
C CYS A 745 -11.50 22.32 26.87
N SER A 746 -12.07 22.88 27.93
CA SER A 746 -11.46 23.98 28.69
C SER A 746 -10.32 23.54 29.63
N HIS A 747 -10.20 22.25 29.94
CA HIS A 747 -9.25 21.73 30.94
C HIS A 747 -8.17 20.80 30.39
N ILE A 748 -8.28 20.39 29.12
CA ILE A 748 -7.25 19.66 28.37
C ILE A 748 -6.19 20.61 27.79
N ARG A 749 -5.00 20.09 27.46
CA ARG A 749 -3.92 20.93 26.88
C ARG A 749 -4.23 21.25 25.42
N GLN A 750 -3.58 22.28 24.89
CA GLN A 750 -3.71 22.68 23.49
C GLN A 750 -3.32 21.57 22.48
N ASN A 751 -2.48 20.63 22.90
CA ASN A 751 -2.04 19.48 22.08
C ASN A 751 -2.85 18.19 22.33
N ASP A 752 -3.76 18.20 23.29
CA ASP A 752 -4.64 17.07 23.54
C ASP A 752 -5.89 17.23 22.68
N VAL A 753 -6.46 16.11 22.25
CA VAL A 753 -7.64 16.14 21.39
C VAL A 753 -8.79 15.41 22.06
N ALA A 754 -9.96 16.05 22.07
CA ALA A 754 -11.20 15.46 22.56
C ALA A 754 -12.17 15.22 21.42
N VAL A 755 -12.69 13.99 21.34
CA VAL A 755 -13.57 13.54 20.27
C VAL A 755 -14.82 12.92 20.88
N ARG A 756 -15.99 13.29 20.37
CA ARG A 756 -17.24 12.60 20.68
C ARG A 756 -17.16 11.17 20.17
N TYR A 757 -17.16 10.18 21.07
CA TYR A 757 -16.97 8.78 20.70
C TYR A 757 -18.31 8.09 20.37
N ASP A 758 -19.31 8.31 21.22
CA ASP A 758 -20.69 7.86 21.06
C ASP A 758 -21.64 8.83 21.80
N LEU A 759 -22.88 8.42 22.06
CA LEU A 759 -23.89 9.23 22.76
C LEU A 759 -23.46 9.65 24.17
N THR A 760 -22.79 8.78 24.93
CA THR A 760 -22.40 8.99 26.35
C THR A 760 -20.91 8.76 26.64
N SER A 761 -20.08 8.76 25.60
CA SER A 761 -18.64 8.52 25.69
C SER A 761 -17.83 9.53 24.88
N ILE A 762 -16.66 9.85 25.41
CA ILE A 762 -15.71 10.80 24.83
C ILE A 762 -14.34 10.15 24.79
N ALA A 763 -13.68 10.20 23.64
CA ALA A 763 -12.29 9.79 23.51
C ALA A 763 -11.36 10.99 23.71
N LEU A 764 -10.34 10.82 24.54
CA LEU A 764 -9.26 11.78 24.72
C LEU A 764 -7.96 11.19 24.21
N LEU A 765 -7.27 11.93 23.34
CA LEU A 765 -5.93 11.62 22.87
C LEU A 765 -4.97 12.56 23.59
N LEU A 766 -4.11 11.99 24.43
CA LEU A 766 -3.15 12.74 25.24
C LEU A 766 -1.76 12.64 24.64
N SER A 767 -1.31 13.75 24.07
CA SER A 767 0.03 13.88 23.49
C SER A 767 1.09 13.92 24.60
N ASP A 768 2.25 13.32 24.35
CA ASP A 768 3.40 13.32 25.27
C ASP A 768 3.03 12.87 26.70
N THR A 769 2.17 11.84 26.77
CA THR A 769 1.61 11.33 28.03
C THR A 769 1.66 9.81 28.03
N ASN A 770 2.26 9.23 29.07
CA ASN A 770 2.28 7.79 29.31
C ASN A 770 1.09 7.34 30.16
N ALA A 771 0.86 6.02 30.28
CA ALA A 771 -0.28 5.47 31.00
C ALA A 771 -0.35 5.94 32.46
N LYS A 772 0.78 6.05 33.16
CA LYS A 772 0.84 6.51 34.56
C LYS A 772 0.34 7.94 34.71
N ASN A 773 0.78 8.84 33.83
CA ASN A 773 0.35 10.23 33.83
C ASN A 773 -1.11 10.39 33.36
N ALA A 774 -1.60 9.48 32.51
CA ALA A 774 -3.00 9.48 32.11
C ALA A 774 -3.96 9.21 33.30
N PHE A 775 -3.58 8.39 34.28
CA PHE A 775 -4.36 8.24 35.53
C PHE A 775 -4.48 9.56 36.31
N LEU A 776 -3.44 10.41 36.31
CA LEU A 776 -3.52 11.74 36.93
C LEU A 776 -4.50 12.64 36.17
N VAL A 777 -4.56 12.51 34.84
CA VAL A 777 -5.55 13.22 34.02
C VAL A 777 -6.96 12.73 34.34
N VAL A 778 -7.19 11.42 34.52
CA VAL A 778 -8.47 10.89 35.00
C VAL A 778 -8.89 11.55 36.31
N ASP A 779 -8.02 11.60 37.30
CA ASP A 779 -8.36 12.17 38.60
C ASP A 779 -8.66 13.66 38.53
N LYS A 780 -7.95 14.40 37.66
CA LYS A 780 -8.26 15.80 37.35
C LYS A 780 -9.64 15.92 36.70
N MET A 781 -9.93 15.12 35.67
CA MET A 781 -11.22 15.16 34.96
C MET A 781 -12.37 14.76 35.86
N ARG A 782 -12.18 13.82 36.78
CA ARG A 782 -13.20 13.43 37.77
C ARG A 782 -13.58 14.60 38.69
N LYS A 783 -12.61 15.44 39.08
CA LYS A 783 -12.88 16.65 39.87
C LYS A 783 -13.61 17.72 39.07
N VAL A 784 -13.19 17.94 37.82
CA VAL A 784 -13.80 18.93 36.91
C VAL A 784 -15.24 18.53 36.59
N ILE A 785 -15.46 17.28 36.18
CA ILE A 785 -16.78 16.74 35.84
C ILE A 785 -17.64 16.51 37.09
N GLY A 786 -17.01 16.35 38.26
CA GLY A 786 -17.70 16.27 39.56
C GLY A 786 -18.60 17.47 39.89
N SER A 787 -18.41 18.59 39.18
CA SER A 787 -19.29 19.77 39.25
C SER A 787 -20.58 19.65 38.41
N THR A 788 -20.63 18.68 37.48
CA THR A 788 -21.77 18.45 36.58
C THR A 788 -22.70 17.39 37.17
N LYS A 789 -23.91 17.82 37.54
CA LYS A 789 -24.95 16.92 38.07
C LYS A 789 -25.71 16.24 36.93
N VAL A 790 -26.16 15.01 37.16
CA VAL A 790 -27.12 14.34 36.26
C VAL A 790 -28.44 15.11 36.35
N PRO A 791 -29.02 15.59 35.23
CA PRO A 791 -30.25 16.38 35.23
C PRO A 791 -31.37 15.71 36.05
N GLY A 792 -32.10 16.46 36.87
CA GLY A 792 -33.19 15.88 37.68
C GLY A 792 -32.73 15.00 38.87
N SER A 793 -31.43 14.92 39.17
CA SER A 793 -30.91 14.24 40.37
C SER A 793 -29.79 15.03 41.04
N ASP A 794 -29.53 14.76 42.32
CA ASP A 794 -28.34 15.26 43.03
C ASP A 794 -27.09 14.39 42.82
N ARG A 795 -27.15 13.41 41.92
CA ARG A 795 -26.03 12.49 41.64
C ARG A 795 -25.05 13.12 40.66
N ILE A 796 -23.77 12.91 40.94
CA ILE A 796 -22.68 13.26 40.02
C ILE A 796 -22.66 12.23 38.89
N ALA A 797 -22.40 12.68 37.66
CA ALA A 797 -22.26 11.78 36.52
C ALA A 797 -21.15 10.75 36.77
N PRO A 798 -21.43 9.43 36.74
CA PRO A 798 -20.41 8.42 36.94
C PRO A 798 -19.43 8.45 35.78
N MET A 799 -18.12 8.37 36.04
CA MET A 799 -17.10 8.40 34.99
C MET A 799 -16.26 7.14 35.02
N THR A 800 -16.49 6.26 34.05
CA THR A 800 -15.71 5.03 33.85
C THR A 800 -14.72 5.25 32.70
N VAL A 801 -13.47 4.83 32.85
CA VAL A 801 -12.42 5.17 31.87
C VAL A 801 -11.58 3.95 31.49
N GLY A 802 -11.45 3.68 30.20
CA GLY A 802 -10.42 2.80 29.65
C GLY A 802 -9.19 3.62 29.26
N ILE A 803 -7.99 3.10 29.50
CA ILE A 803 -6.71 3.76 29.18
C ILE A 803 -5.82 2.78 28.39
N ALA A 804 -5.25 3.26 27.27
CA ALA A 804 -4.26 2.53 26.49
C ALA A 804 -3.13 3.45 26.03
N GLU A 805 -1.89 3.17 26.45
CA GLU A 805 -0.69 3.79 25.89
C GLU A 805 -0.31 3.09 24.57
N ALA A 806 -0.16 3.88 23.50
CA ALA A 806 0.17 3.37 22.18
C ALA A 806 1.58 2.76 22.15
N VAL A 807 1.75 1.62 21.47
CA VAL A 807 3.04 0.93 21.37
C VAL A 807 3.83 1.51 20.21
N LEU A 808 4.54 2.59 20.48
CA LEU A 808 5.27 3.35 19.48
C LEU A 808 6.62 2.69 19.18
N ARG A 809 6.62 1.69 18.30
CA ARG A 809 7.86 1.10 17.76
C ARG A 809 8.02 1.42 16.27
N PRO A 810 9.19 1.88 15.81
CA PRO A 810 9.42 2.22 14.40
C PRO A 810 9.19 1.08 13.41
N GLN A 811 9.23 -0.17 13.88
CA GLN A 811 9.06 -1.39 13.09
C GLN A 811 7.59 -1.77 12.84
N PHE A 812 6.62 -1.12 13.48
CA PHE A 812 5.18 -1.37 13.27
C PHE A 812 4.58 -0.28 12.40
N ASP A 813 3.62 -0.64 11.54
CA ASP A 813 2.84 0.35 10.80
C ASP A 813 2.00 1.19 11.78
N ALA A 814 1.83 2.47 11.48
CA ALA A 814 0.96 3.35 12.24
C ALA A 814 -0.49 2.82 12.32
N VAL A 815 -0.97 2.14 11.28
CA VAL A 815 -2.32 1.55 11.26
C VAL A 815 -2.46 0.43 12.28
N ASP A 816 -1.43 -0.43 12.42
CA ASP A 816 -1.43 -1.53 13.39
C ASP A 816 -1.40 -1.00 14.83
N ILE A 817 -0.56 -0.01 15.08
CA ILE A 817 -0.46 0.67 16.39
C ILE A 817 -1.80 1.30 16.78
N VAL A 818 -2.49 1.95 15.82
CA VAL A 818 -3.80 2.55 16.06
C VAL A 818 -4.85 1.49 16.37
N THR A 819 -4.91 0.43 15.56
CA THR A 819 -5.90 -0.65 15.70
C THR A 819 -5.76 -1.32 17.07
N GLU A 820 -4.52 -1.62 17.45
CA GLU A 820 -4.24 -2.26 18.73
C GLU A 820 -4.54 -1.33 19.91
N ALA A 821 -4.22 -0.04 19.84
CA ALA A 821 -4.55 0.93 20.88
C ALA A 821 -6.07 1.10 21.08
N ILE A 822 -6.86 1.10 19.99
CA ILE A 822 -8.33 1.15 20.04
C ILE A 822 -8.88 -0.11 20.73
N ASN A 823 -8.49 -1.29 20.26
CA ASN A 823 -8.97 -2.55 20.83
C ASN A 823 -8.63 -2.64 22.33
N ARG A 824 -7.44 -2.18 22.72
CA ARG A 824 -7.01 -2.22 24.11
C ARG A 824 -7.75 -1.22 24.98
N VAL A 825 -8.01 0.01 24.51
CA VAL A 825 -8.75 1.00 25.31
C VAL A 825 -10.21 0.59 25.51
N GLU A 826 -10.83 -0.03 24.50
CA GLU A 826 -12.19 -0.57 24.59
C GLU A 826 -12.27 -1.73 25.59
N ASN A 827 -11.34 -2.69 25.50
CA ASN A 827 -11.25 -3.79 26.46
C ASN A 827 -11.00 -3.30 27.89
N ALA A 828 -10.11 -2.32 28.07
CA ALA A 828 -9.86 -1.71 29.37
C ALA A 828 -11.11 -1.03 29.94
N LEU A 829 -11.91 -0.39 29.09
CA LEU A 829 -13.17 0.20 29.50
C LEU A 829 -14.20 -0.86 29.93
N GLU A 830 -14.32 -1.98 29.22
CA GLU A 830 -15.23 -3.07 29.59
C GLU A 830 -14.84 -3.71 30.93
N VAL A 831 -13.55 -3.90 31.19
CA VAL A 831 -13.06 -4.35 32.51
C VAL A 831 -13.44 -3.33 33.60
N ALA A 832 -13.23 -2.03 33.36
CA ALA A 832 -13.60 -0.99 34.31
C ALA A 832 -15.13 -0.96 34.59
N LYS A 833 -15.97 -1.24 33.58
CA LYS A 833 -17.42 -1.38 33.74
C LYS A 833 -17.77 -2.62 34.57
N ALA A 834 -17.12 -3.75 34.32
CA ALA A 834 -17.34 -5.01 35.05
C ALA A 834 -16.92 -4.92 36.53
N GLU A 835 -15.90 -4.13 36.85
CA GLU A 835 -15.42 -3.87 38.23
C GLU A 835 -16.32 -2.92 39.05
N GLY A 836 -17.55 -2.65 38.58
CA GLY A 836 -18.55 -1.81 39.24
C GLY A 836 -18.64 -0.37 38.71
N GLY A 837 -17.91 -0.03 37.64
CA GLY A 837 -17.95 1.29 37.02
C GLY A 837 -17.33 2.40 37.88
N ASN A 838 -17.39 3.64 37.39
CA ASN A 838 -16.83 4.84 38.03
C ASN A 838 -15.32 4.74 38.39
N LYS A 839 -14.58 3.89 37.65
CA LYS A 839 -13.16 3.58 37.84
C LYS A 839 -12.40 3.76 36.53
N ALA A 840 -11.08 3.82 36.62
CA ALA A 840 -10.20 3.78 35.46
C ALA A 840 -9.39 2.49 35.46
N HIS A 841 -9.21 1.89 34.29
CA HIS A 841 -8.44 0.67 34.11
C HIS A 841 -7.53 0.80 32.88
N SER A 842 -6.37 0.15 32.93
CA SER A 842 -5.42 0.07 31.82
C SER A 842 -4.95 -1.37 31.66
N LEU A 843 -4.85 -1.85 30.42
CA LEU A 843 -4.33 -3.19 30.12
C LEU A 843 -2.90 -3.11 29.59
N ALA A 844 -2.11 -4.16 29.85
CA ALA A 844 -0.77 -4.29 29.30
C ALA A 844 -0.81 -4.50 27.78
N ALA A 845 0.19 -3.97 27.08
CA ALA A 845 0.35 -4.15 25.65
C ALA A 845 0.70 -5.59 25.29
N ASN A 846 0.05 -6.14 24.26
CA ASN A 846 0.33 -7.48 23.73
C ASN A 846 0.65 -7.36 22.23
N LEU A 847 1.90 -7.00 21.91
CA LEU A 847 2.45 -7.06 20.56
C LEU A 847 3.74 -7.89 20.62
N GLN A 848 3.64 -9.18 20.29
CA GLN A 848 4.82 -9.99 20.00
C GLN A 848 5.30 -9.62 18.59
N PRO A 849 6.62 -9.48 18.36
CA PRO A 849 7.13 -9.33 17.01
C PRO A 849 6.78 -10.59 16.20
N VAL A 850 6.23 -10.43 15.00
CA VAL A 850 6.19 -11.50 14.01
C VAL A 850 7.65 -11.84 13.69
N ALA A 851 8.04 -13.08 13.96
CA ALA A 851 9.41 -13.58 13.79
C ALA A 851 9.77 -13.75 12.31
#